data_AF-A0A2K3PN32-F1
#
_entry.id   AF-A0A2K3PN32-F1
#
_cell.length_a   1.000
_cell.length_b   1.000
_cell.length_c   1.000
_cell.angle_alpha   90.00
_cell.angle_beta   90.00
_cell.angle_gamma   90.00
#
_symmetry.space_group_name_H-M   'P 1'
#
loop_
_entity.id
_entity.type
_entity.pdbx_description
1 polymer ?
#
loop_
_entity_poly.entity_id
_entity_poly.type
_entity_poly.pdbx_seq_one_letter_code
_entity_poly.pdbx_strand_id
1 'polypeptide(L)'
;MFGNGVVGILSESVDKWERRAPLTPSHCARLLHHHGVSQIIVQPSTNRIHHDVLYEEVGCHISQDLSSCGLILGIKQPKLEMILPNRAYAFFSHTHKAQKENMPLLDKILAERASLYDYELIVGENGKRLLAFGNFAGRAGMIDFLRGLGQRYLSLGYSTPFLSLGSSYMYPSLAAAKAAVISVGEEIATQGLPLGICPLVFVFTGSGNVCSGAQEIFKLLPHTFVDPSRLSELQNKETNQAKHGSKRIFQVYGCIVTAKDMVEPKDPMKVFDKVDYYAHPEHYNPIFHEKVAPYASVIVNCMYWEKRFPPLLSYKQIQDLMRKGCPLVGIADITCDISGSLEFVNHATSIDSPFFRYDAITDSYHNDMDGNGVICLAVDILPTEFAKEATQYFGNVLSQFVTHLASATDITTLPAHLRRACIVHGGVLTSLYDYIPRMRKSDSEDASENSAANSLSTKTKYNTSVSLSGHLFDQFLINEALDIIESAGGSFHLVNCHVGQSVDAISYSELEVGADDKAVLDQIIDSLTSLANPTESNRFSNQNSSKISLKLGKVQENGMEKESDPKKKAAVLILGAGRVCQPAAEMISSFGTSQWYKTLLEDDFEDQIDVDVIVGSLYLKDAEQIVEGIPNVTGIQLDVTDNANLFKRISQVDVVISLLPPSCHIIVADACIQLKKHLVTASYVDSSMSMLDDKAKDAGITILGEMGLDPGI
;
A
#
# COMPACT_ATOMS: atom_id res chain seq x y z
N MET A 1 -15.68 -27.15 13.15
CA MET A 1 -15.21 -26.27 14.26
C MET A 1 -14.01 -25.52 13.75
N PHE A 2 -13.83 -24.26 14.15
CA PHE A 2 -12.74 -23.42 13.64
C PHE A 2 -11.36 -23.96 14.07
N GLY A 3 -11.22 -24.36 15.33
CA GLY A 3 -10.12 -25.17 15.85
C GLY A 3 -10.63 -26.50 16.43
N ASN A 4 -9.87 -27.56 16.24
CA ASN A 4 -10.10 -28.90 16.81
C ASN A 4 -8.79 -29.60 17.25
N GLY A 5 -7.68 -28.86 17.26
CA GLY A 5 -6.32 -29.38 17.52
C GLY A 5 -5.67 -30.15 16.36
N VAL A 6 -6.40 -30.47 15.28
CA VAL A 6 -5.86 -31.19 14.13
C VAL A 6 -5.39 -30.19 13.07
N VAL A 7 -4.09 -30.18 12.78
CA VAL A 7 -3.45 -29.24 11.85
C VAL A 7 -3.05 -29.96 10.55
N GLY A 8 -3.52 -29.46 9.42
CA GLY A 8 -3.10 -29.89 8.09
C GLY A 8 -1.91 -29.09 7.57
N ILE A 9 -1.00 -29.74 6.85
CA ILE A 9 0.04 -29.10 6.04
C ILE A 9 -0.16 -29.51 4.58
N LEU A 10 -0.37 -28.53 3.72
CA LEU A 10 -0.58 -28.73 2.29
C LEU A 10 0.69 -29.25 1.57
N SER A 11 0.50 -29.85 0.39
CA SER A 11 1.56 -29.84 -0.62
C SER A 11 1.42 -28.58 -1.46
N GLU A 12 2.44 -27.73 -1.43
CA GLU A 12 2.56 -26.63 -2.39
C GLU A 12 2.52 -27.20 -3.83
N SER A 13 1.85 -26.48 -4.74
CA SER A 13 1.65 -26.94 -6.13
C SER A 13 1.50 -25.80 -7.15
N VAL A 14 1.95 -24.58 -6.78
CA VAL A 14 1.93 -23.39 -7.65
C VAL A 14 2.97 -23.51 -8.75
N ASP A 15 4.20 -23.88 -8.40
CA ASP A 15 5.31 -24.06 -9.33
C ASP A 15 6.31 -25.12 -8.83
N LYS A 16 7.32 -25.44 -9.64
CA LYS A 16 8.32 -26.49 -9.35
C LYS A 16 9.42 -26.06 -8.37
N TRP A 17 9.64 -24.76 -8.21
CA TRP A 17 10.65 -24.19 -7.33
C TRP A 17 10.11 -23.97 -5.91
N GLU A 18 8.79 -23.80 -5.74
CA GLU A 18 8.12 -23.73 -4.44
C GLU A 18 8.17 -25.07 -3.67
N ARG A 19 9.33 -25.29 -3.04
CA ARG A 19 9.69 -26.48 -2.29
C ARG A 19 9.64 -26.24 -0.77
N ARG A 20 9.21 -25.05 -0.33
CA ARG A 20 9.11 -24.69 1.10
C ARG A 20 7.94 -25.44 1.78
N ALA A 21 7.84 -25.27 3.08
CA ALA A 21 6.67 -25.64 3.87
C ALA A 21 6.40 -24.56 4.93
N PRO A 22 5.19 -24.48 5.53
CA PRO A 22 4.94 -23.60 6.67
C PRO A 22 5.71 -24.03 7.93
N LEU A 23 6.00 -25.32 8.09
CA LEU A 23 6.65 -25.90 9.26
C LEU A 23 7.67 -26.97 8.81
N THR A 24 8.80 -27.08 9.51
CA THR A 24 9.72 -28.23 9.38
C THR A 24 9.27 -29.39 10.28
N PRO A 25 9.79 -30.62 10.11
CA PRO A 25 9.57 -31.70 11.07
C PRO A 25 9.93 -31.33 12.52
N SER A 26 11.03 -30.58 12.72
CA SER A 26 11.42 -30.13 14.06
C SER A 26 10.47 -29.10 14.68
N HIS A 27 9.62 -28.44 13.89
CA HIS A 27 8.49 -27.66 14.41
C HIS A 27 7.30 -28.54 14.78
N CYS A 28 6.95 -29.49 13.92
CA CYS A 28 5.86 -30.43 14.15
C CYS A 28 6.07 -31.25 15.42
N ALA A 29 7.30 -31.75 15.65
CA ALA A 29 7.70 -32.42 16.89
C ALA A 29 7.40 -31.59 18.15
N ARG A 30 7.75 -30.29 18.14
CA ARG A 30 7.51 -29.40 19.29
C ARG A 30 6.02 -29.13 19.48
N LEU A 31 5.28 -28.88 18.39
CA LEU A 31 3.85 -28.62 18.43
C LEU A 31 3.06 -29.81 18.99
N LEU A 32 3.40 -31.04 18.59
CA LEU A 32 2.78 -32.28 19.12
C LEU A 32 3.08 -32.55 20.61
N HIS A 33 4.07 -31.88 21.20
CA HIS A 33 4.35 -31.90 22.64
C HIS A 33 3.68 -30.76 23.43
N HIS A 34 2.99 -29.82 22.76
CA HIS A 34 2.30 -28.72 23.41
C HIS A 34 0.77 -28.92 23.43
N HIS A 35 0.12 -28.52 24.52
CA HIS A 35 -1.34 -28.48 24.59
C HIS A 35 -1.90 -27.55 23.49
N GLY A 36 -2.94 -28.01 22.79
CA GLY A 36 -3.64 -27.25 21.74
C GLY A 36 -3.44 -27.79 20.32
N VAL A 37 -2.42 -28.64 20.09
CA VAL A 37 -2.30 -29.45 18.86
C VAL A 37 -2.36 -30.92 19.24
N SER A 38 -3.39 -31.62 18.76
CA SER A 38 -3.66 -33.04 19.04
C SER A 38 -3.10 -33.98 17.96
N GLN A 39 -3.03 -33.50 16.72
CA GLN A 39 -2.52 -34.26 15.57
C GLN A 39 -2.03 -33.29 14.49
N ILE A 40 -0.98 -33.67 13.77
CA ILE A 40 -0.55 -33.00 12.54
C ILE A 40 -0.69 -33.98 11.39
N ILE A 41 -1.38 -33.57 10.33
CA ILE A 41 -1.56 -34.32 9.08
C ILE A 41 -0.83 -33.58 7.97
N VAL A 42 0.00 -34.28 7.19
CA VAL A 42 0.80 -33.69 6.12
C VAL A 42 0.41 -34.36 4.80
N GLN A 43 0.08 -33.56 3.79
CA GLN A 43 -0.13 -34.08 2.44
C GLN A 43 1.18 -34.62 1.86
N PRO A 44 1.18 -35.82 1.23
CA PRO A 44 2.35 -36.34 0.55
C PRO A 44 2.88 -35.34 -0.49
N SER A 45 4.20 -35.13 -0.54
CA SER A 45 4.81 -34.22 -1.50
C SER A 45 6.16 -34.70 -2.01
N THR A 46 6.25 -34.94 -3.31
CA THR A 46 7.51 -35.22 -4.01
C THR A 46 8.35 -33.95 -4.24
N ASN A 47 7.81 -32.75 -4.02
CA ASN A 47 8.52 -31.48 -4.25
C ASN A 47 9.16 -30.90 -2.98
N ARG A 48 8.47 -31.05 -1.84
CA ARG A 48 8.83 -30.44 -0.54
C ARG A 48 10.27 -30.77 -0.12
N ILE A 49 11.00 -29.75 0.33
CA ILE A 49 12.41 -29.83 0.75
C ILE A 49 12.65 -30.71 1.99
N HIS A 50 11.58 -31.00 2.74
CA HIS A 50 11.54 -32.01 3.79
C HIS A 50 10.64 -33.14 3.33
N HIS A 51 11.20 -34.34 3.19
CA HIS A 51 10.48 -35.55 2.77
C HIS A 51 9.45 -35.98 3.81
N ASP A 52 8.36 -36.61 3.33
CA ASP A 52 7.22 -37.04 4.16
C ASP A 52 7.64 -37.94 5.33
N VAL A 53 8.58 -38.87 5.11
CA VAL A 53 9.15 -39.76 6.15
C VAL A 53 9.72 -38.99 7.36
N LEU A 54 10.32 -37.81 7.13
CA LEU A 54 10.85 -37.00 8.24
C LEU A 54 9.74 -36.43 9.12
N TYR A 55 8.52 -36.25 8.59
CA TYR A 55 7.34 -35.88 9.38
C TYR A 55 6.74 -37.11 10.09
N GLU A 56 6.78 -38.30 9.48
CA GLU A 56 6.38 -39.57 10.14
C GLU A 56 7.26 -39.89 11.36
N GLU A 57 8.59 -39.73 11.23
CA GLU A 57 9.56 -39.92 12.31
C GLU A 57 9.32 -39.05 13.55
N VAL A 58 8.62 -37.91 13.39
CA VAL A 58 8.24 -37.00 14.50
C VAL A 58 6.77 -37.13 14.91
N GLY A 59 6.05 -38.13 14.41
CA GLY A 59 4.67 -38.42 14.82
C GLY A 59 3.58 -37.69 14.04
N CYS A 60 3.88 -37.08 12.89
CA CYS A 60 2.82 -36.64 11.97
C CYS A 60 2.21 -37.82 11.22
N HIS A 61 0.97 -37.66 10.76
CA HIS A 61 0.31 -38.61 9.88
C HIS A 61 0.38 -38.13 8.41
N ILE A 62 0.75 -39.02 7.48
CA ILE A 62 0.77 -38.70 6.05
C ILE A 62 -0.57 -39.10 5.41
N SER A 63 -1.29 -38.14 4.84
CA SER A 63 -2.59 -38.36 4.19
C SER A 63 -2.86 -37.31 3.12
N GLN A 64 -3.37 -37.72 1.96
CA GLN A 64 -3.91 -36.78 0.96
C GLN A 64 -5.16 -36.05 1.46
N ASP A 65 -5.97 -36.73 2.27
CA ASP A 65 -7.17 -36.16 2.88
C ASP A 65 -6.82 -35.34 4.13
N LEU A 66 -7.26 -34.07 4.12
CA LEU A 66 -7.21 -33.11 5.23
C LEU A 66 -8.61 -32.81 5.80
N SER A 67 -9.63 -33.60 5.47
CA SER A 67 -11.02 -33.38 5.91
C SER A 67 -11.18 -33.32 7.43
N SER A 68 -10.34 -34.01 8.18
CA SER A 68 -10.34 -34.05 9.66
C SER A 68 -9.62 -32.87 10.32
N CYS A 69 -8.82 -32.10 9.57
CA CYS A 69 -8.15 -30.91 10.08
C CYS A 69 -9.15 -29.81 10.46
N GLY A 70 -8.85 -29.00 11.46
CA GLY A 70 -9.54 -27.72 11.71
C GLY A 70 -8.83 -26.57 11.01
N LEU A 71 -7.51 -26.51 11.20
CA LEU A 71 -6.56 -25.57 10.60
C LEU A 71 -5.75 -26.25 9.49
N ILE A 72 -5.55 -25.57 8.37
CA ILE A 72 -4.74 -26.02 7.23
C ILE A 72 -3.72 -24.94 6.89
N LEU A 73 -2.45 -25.31 6.81
CA LEU A 73 -1.32 -24.42 6.58
C LEU A 73 -0.70 -24.67 5.20
N GLY A 74 -0.37 -23.60 4.48
CA GLY A 74 0.48 -23.60 3.29
C GLY A 74 1.44 -22.41 3.30
N ILE A 75 2.31 -22.29 2.30
CA ILE A 75 3.10 -21.08 2.03
C ILE A 75 2.37 -20.19 1.02
N LYS A 76 1.98 -20.76 -0.12
CA LYS A 76 1.25 -20.09 -1.20
C LYS A 76 -0.24 -20.42 -1.17
N GLN A 77 -0.98 -19.76 -2.05
CA GLN A 77 -2.38 -20.08 -2.29
C GLN A 77 -2.56 -21.52 -2.81
N PRO A 78 -3.46 -22.33 -2.22
CA PRO A 78 -3.84 -23.63 -2.76
C PRO A 78 -4.76 -23.44 -3.97
N LYS A 79 -4.96 -24.51 -4.75
CA LYS A 79 -5.90 -24.52 -5.86
C LYS A 79 -7.34 -24.48 -5.35
N LEU A 80 -8.28 -23.99 -6.17
CA LEU A 80 -9.68 -23.79 -5.75
C LEU A 80 -10.34 -25.10 -5.31
N GLU A 81 -10.04 -26.22 -5.97
CA GLU A 81 -10.52 -27.56 -5.64
C GLU A 81 -9.96 -28.12 -4.30
N MET A 82 -8.94 -27.49 -3.72
CA MET A 82 -8.36 -27.86 -2.42
C MET A 82 -8.96 -27.09 -1.24
N ILE A 83 -9.85 -26.11 -1.49
CA ILE A 83 -10.59 -25.41 -0.43
C ILE A 83 -11.76 -26.29 0.03
N LEU A 84 -11.64 -26.79 1.26
CA LEU A 84 -12.58 -27.68 1.93
C LEU A 84 -13.58 -26.90 2.81
N PRO A 85 -14.85 -27.34 2.90
CA PRO A 85 -15.89 -26.60 3.59
C PRO A 85 -15.70 -26.51 5.11
N ASN A 86 -15.92 -25.32 5.66
CA ASN A 86 -15.86 -25.01 7.10
C ASN A 86 -14.47 -25.29 7.74
N ARG A 87 -13.39 -24.87 7.08
CA ARG A 87 -12.00 -25.02 7.55
C ARG A 87 -11.30 -23.66 7.74
N ALA A 88 -10.31 -23.61 8.62
CA ALA A 88 -9.40 -22.48 8.76
C ALA A 88 -8.18 -22.69 7.86
N TYR A 89 -7.79 -21.65 7.12
CA TYR A 89 -6.61 -21.64 6.27
C TYR A 89 -5.64 -20.53 6.69
N ALA A 90 -4.34 -20.81 6.64
CA ALA A 90 -3.31 -19.79 6.76
C ALA A 90 -2.19 -19.99 5.72
N PHE A 91 -1.97 -18.96 4.90
CA PHE A 91 -0.96 -18.89 3.82
C PHE A 91 -0.78 -17.42 3.39
N PHE A 92 0.16 -17.11 2.49
CA PHE A 92 0.21 -15.80 1.84
C PHE A 92 -0.89 -15.72 0.78
N SER A 93 -2.01 -15.08 1.14
CA SER A 93 -3.21 -15.12 0.31
C SER A 93 -3.16 -14.18 -0.89
N HIS A 94 -2.46 -13.06 -0.74
CA HIS A 94 -2.45 -11.96 -1.70
C HIS A 94 -3.87 -11.54 -2.13
N THR A 95 -4.82 -11.48 -1.17
CA THR A 95 -6.21 -11.07 -1.42
C THR A 95 -6.60 -9.73 -0.78
N HIS A 96 -5.91 -9.28 0.27
CA HIS A 96 -6.35 -8.11 1.04
C HIS A 96 -6.19 -6.76 0.31
N LYS A 97 -5.45 -6.70 -0.80
CA LYS A 97 -5.32 -5.50 -1.66
C LYS A 97 -6.22 -5.64 -2.91
N ALA A 98 -7.27 -6.46 -2.81
CA ALA A 98 -8.22 -6.81 -3.87
C ALA A 98 -7.61 -7.40 -5.16
N GLN A 99 -6.39 -7.96 -5.10
CA GLN A 99 -5.64 -8.41 -6.28
C GLN A 99 -6.45 -9.37 -7.17
N LYS A 100 -6.71 -8.92 -8.40
CA LYS A 100 -7.68 -9.49 -9.36
C LYS A 100 -7.50 -10.99 -9.60
N GLU A 101 -6.26 -11.45 -9.69
CA GLU A 101 -5.88 -12.83 -9.93
C GLU A 101 -6.18 -13.78 -8.75
N ASN A 102 -6.25 -13.25 -7.51
CA ASN A 102 -6.56 -14.02 -6.30
C ASN A 102 -8.01 -13.84 -5.83
N MET A 103 -8.82 -12.99 -6.46
CA MET A 103 -10.24 -12.85 -6.10
C MET A 103 -11.08 -14.14 -6.26
N PRO A 104 -10.85 -15.01 -7.26
CA PRO A 104 -11.52 -16.31 -7.33
C PRO A 104 -11.23 -17.24 -6.14
N LEU A 105 -10.06 -17.11 -5.50
CA LEU A 105 -9.71 -17.84 -4.28
C LEU A 105 -10.50 -17.30 -3.08
N LEU A 106 -10.62 -15.97 -2.97
CA LEU A 106 -11.43 -15.33 -1.94
C LEU A 106 -12.91 -15.74 -2.06
N ASP A 107 -13.47 -15.71 -3.27
CA ASP A 107 -14.85 -16.15 -3.55
C ASP A 107 -15.07 -17.62 -3.17
N LYS A 108 -14.12 -18.51 -3.49
CA LYS A 108 -14.18 -19.92 -3.10
C LYS A 108 -14.13 -20.11 -1.58
N ILE A 109 -13.31 -19.34 -0.87
CA ILE A 109 -13.20 -19.38 0.60
C ILE A 109 -14.49 -18.88 1.27
N LEU A 110 -15.11 -17.82 0.72
CA LEU A 110 -16.42 -17.33 1.16
C LEU A 110 -17.51 -18.41 0.96
N ALA A 111 -17.62 -18.96 -0.25
CA ALA A 111 -18.63 -19.97 -0.61
C ALA A 111 -18.53 -21.26 0.21
N GLU A 112 -17.31 -21.74 0.49
CA GLU A 112 -17.05 -22.93 1.31
C GLU A 112 -17.19 -22.69 2.82
N ARG A 113 -17.59 -21.49 3.24
CA ARG A 113 -17.69 -21.10 4.66
C ARG A 113 -16.38 -21.28 5.43
N ALA A 114 -15.27 -21.14 4.73
CA ALA A 114 -13.93 -21.23 5.29
C ALA A 114 -13.54 -19.93 6.03
N SER A 115 -12.41 -19.97 6.72
CA SER A 115 -11.78 -18.81 7.34
C SER A 115 -10.35 -18.65 6.82
N LEU A 116 -9.86 -17.43 6.65
CA LEU A 116 -8.58 -17.15 5.99
C LEU A 116 -7.73 -16.19 6.83
N TYR A 117 -6.52 -16.61 7.16
CA TYR A 117 -5.49 -15.84 7.87
C TYR A 117 -4.33 -15.55 6.92
N ASP A 118 -4.15 -14.29 6.54
CA ASP A 118 -3.03 -13.89 5.68
C ASP A 118 -1.79 -13.62 6.52
N TYR A 119 -0.73 -14.40 6.26
CA TYR A 119 0.55 -14.23 6.93
C TYR A 119 1.19 -12.84 6.72
N GLU A 120 0.82 -12.09 5.67
CA GLU A 120 1.26 -10.71 5.45
C GLU A 120 0.77 -9.76 6.55
N LEU A 121 -0.38 -10.07 7.13
CA LEU A 121 -1.13 -9.22 8.07
C LEU A 121 -0.84 -9.57 9.56
N ILE A 122 -0.01 -10.59 9.81
CA ILE A 122 0.49 -10.93 11.15
C ILE A 122 1.62 -9.95 11.51
N VAL A 123 1.20 -8.81 12.08
CA VAL A 123 2.05 -7.70 12.53
C VAL A 123 2.16 -7.63 14.06
N GLY A 124 3.37 -7.36 14.55
CA GLY A 124 3.64 -7.11 15.97
C GLY A 124 3.07 -5.77 16.47
N GLU A 125 3.27 -5.49 17.76
CA GLU A 125 2.74 -4.29 18.43
C GLU A 125 3.29 -2.97 17.85
N ASN A 126 4.52 -3.02 17.31
CA ASN A 126 5.16 -1.91 16.60
C ASN A 126 4.83 -1.87 15.08
N GLY A 127 3.75 -2.51 14.65
CA GLY A 127 3.33 -2.59 13.24
C GLY A 127 4.21 -3.47 12.35
N LYS A 128 5.34 -4.00 12.83
CA LYS A 128 6.27 -4.78 12.01
C LYS A 128 5.72 -6.17 11.71
N ARG A 129 5.56 -6.50 10.42
CA ARG A 129 5.25 -7.85 9.91
C ARG A 129 6.25 -8.87 10.44
N LEU A 130 5.74 -9.94 11.04
CA LEU A 130 6.55 -10.98 11.70
C LEU A 130 6.93 -12.11 10.74
N LEU A 131 6.04 -12.45 9.80
CA LEU A 131 6.21 -13.54 8.84
C LEU A 131 6.60 -13.01 7.45
N ALA A 132 7.89 -13.03 7.14
CA ALA A 132 8.44 -12.56 5.86
C ALA A 132 9.75 -13.27 5.48
N PHE A 133 10.02 -13.38 4.18
CA PHE A 133 11.19 -14.10 3.65
C PHE A 133 12.37 -13.20 3.21
N GLY A 134 12.29 -11.87 3.39
CA GLY A 134 13.18 -10.89 2.73
C GLY A 134 14.69 -11.17 2.85
N ASN A 135 15.18 -11.65 3.99
CA ASN A 135 16.59 -12.01 4.16
C ASN A 135 17.05 -13.10 3.17
N PHE A 136 16.18 -14.03 2.78
CA PHE A 136 16.49 -15.08 1.81
C PHE A 136 16.38 -14.60 0.36
N ALA A 137 15.46 -13.67 0.07
CA ALA A 137 15.42 -13.01 -1.25
C ALA A 137 16.74 -12.27 -1.51
N GLY A 138 17.19 -11.46 -0.55
CA GLY A 138 18.46 -10.74 -0.61
C GLY A 138 19.67 -11.66 -0.78
N ARG A 139 19.74 -12.76 -0.02
CA ARG A 139 20.83 -13.73 -0.11
C ARG A 139 20.87 -14.42 -1.47
N ALA A 140 19.74 -14.94 -1.94
CA ALA A 140 19.67 -15.64 -3.22
C ALA A 140 19.95 -14.68 -4.38
N GLY A 141 19.23 -13.56 -4.47
CA GLY A 141 19.41 -12.57 -5.53
C GLY A 141 20.84 -12.04 -5.63
N MET A 142 21.56 -11.89 -4.51
CA MET A 142 22.98 -11.52 -4.54
C MET A 142 23.90 -12.64 -5.03
N ILE A 143 23.69 -13.90 -4.62
CA ILE A 143 24.50 -15.04 -5.08
C ILE A 143 24.30 -15.27 -6.58
N ASP A 144 23.04 -15.30 -7.01
CA ASP A 144 22.67 -15.48 -8.40
C ASP A 144 23.16 -14.34 -9.27
N PHE A 145 22.99 -13.08 -8.83
CA PHE A 145 23.54 -11.94 -9.56
C PHE A 145 25.08 -11.99 -9.64
N LEU A 146 25.80 -12.46 -8.61
CA LEU A 146 27.25 -12.66 -8.72
C LEU A 146 27.61 -13.71 -9.78
N ARG A 147 26.88 -14.82 -9.89
CA ARG A 147 27.01 -15.77 -11.01
C ARG A 147 26.76 -15.07 -12.36
N GLY A 148 25.67 -14.31 -12.49
CA GLY A 148 25.33 -13.57 -13.71
C GLY A 148 26.39 -12.55 -14.11
N LEU A 149 26.96 -11.85 -13.13
CA LEU A 149 28.07 -10.93 -13.31
C LEU A 149 29.34 -11.65 -13.83
N GLY A 150 29.60 -12.88 -13.39
CA GLY A 150 30.64 -13.74 -13.95
C GLY A 150 30.40 -14.10 -15.41
N GLN A 151 29.16 -14.46 -15.78
CA GLN A 151 28.77 -14.75 -17.17
C GLN A 151 28.84 -13.50 -18.07
N ARG A 152 28.37 -12.35 -17.57
CA ARG A 152 28.38 -11.06 -18.28
C ARG A 152 29.78 -10.48 -18.43
N TYR A 153 30.69 -10.70 -17.47
CA TYR A 153 32.09 -10.33 -17.68
C TYR A 153 32.78 -11.25 -18.69
N LEU A 154 32.44 -12.54 -18.75
CA LEU A 154 32.99 -13.45 -19.76
C LEU A 154 32.64 -13.01 -21.20
N SER A 155 31.38 -12.63 -21.47
CA SER A 155 30.97 -12.12 -22.79
C SER A 155 31.59 -10.75 -23.13
N LEU A 156 31.89 -9.93 -22.12
CA LEU A 156 32.68 -8.70 -22.26
C LEU A 156 34.21 -8.95 -22.35
N GLY A 157 34.66 -10.21 -22.45
CA GLY A 157 36.06 -10.59 -22.63
C GLY A 157 36.89 -10.68 -21.35
N TYR A 158 36.27 -10.60 -20.17
CA TYR A 158 36.92 -10.61 -18.86
C TYR A 158 36.67 -11.92 -18.10
N SER A 159 37.72 -12.75 -17.98
CA SER A 159 37.70 -13.86 -17.01
C SER A 159 37.77 -13.33 -15.58
N THR A 160 36.73 -13.55 -14.79
CA THR A 160 36.62 -13.12 -13.38
C THR A 160 36.30 -14.31 -12.45
N PRO A 161 36.70 -14.27 -11.17
CA PRO A 161 36.45 -15.37 -10.23
C PRO A 161 34.96 -15.70 -10.04
N PHE A 162 34.08 -14.72 -10.23
CA PHE A 162 32.62 -14.86 -10.20
C PHE A 162 32.06 -15.96 -11.14
N LEU A 163 32.76 -16.27 -12.23
CA LEU A 163 32.39 -17.32 -13.19
C LEU A 163 32.35 -18.73 -12.56
N SER A 164 32.98 -18.93 -11.39
CA SER A 164 32.96 -20.19 -10.64
C SER A 164 31.68 -20.42 -9.80
N LEU A 165 30.79 -19.42 -9.69
CA LEU A 165 29.56 -19.52 -8.90
C LEU A 165 28.43 -20.23 -9.64
N GLY A 166 27.81 -21.19 -8.96
CA GLY A 166 26.51 -21.73 -9.33
C GLY A 166 25.38 -20.81 -8.85
N SER A 167 24.16 -21.09 -9.31
CA SER A 167 22.94 -20.44 -8.79
C SER A 167 22.61 -20.90 -7.37
N SER A 168 21.84 -20.13 -6.60
CA SER A 168 21.57 -20.44 -5.19
C SER A 168 20.99 -21.85 -4.99
N TYR A 169 20.06 -22.27 -5.86
CA TYR A 169 19.44 -23.60 -5.84
C TYR A 169 20.43 -24.76 -6.08
N MET A 170 21.60 -24.49 -6.65
CA MET A 170 22.62 -25.51 -6.95
C MET A 170 23.41 -25.93 -5.70
N TYR A 171 23.35 -25.15 -4.62
CA TYR A 171 24.05 -25.45 -3.38
C TYR A 171 23.15 -26.23 -2.40
N PRO A 172 23.68 -27.26 -1.69
CA PRO A 172 22.89 -28.08 -0.76
C PRO A 172 22.49 -27.36 0.55
N SER A 173 22.93 -26.12 0.74
CA SER A 173 22.62 -25.23 1.87
C SER A 173 23.13 -23.82 1.61
N LEU A 174 22.58 -22.84 2.34
CA LEU A 174 23.12 -21.48 2.41
C LEU A 174 24.57 -21.46 2.91
N ALA A 175 24.96 -22.40 3.80
CA ALA A 175 26.34 -22.50 4.27
C ALA A 175 27.32 -22.89 3.15
N ALA A 176 26.93 -23.84 2.27
CA ALA A 176 27.73 -24.22 1.10
C ALA A 176 27.80 -23.09 0.06
N ALA A 177 26.70 -22.38 -0.18
CA ALA A 177 26.68 -21.24 -1.09
C ALA A 177 27.62 -20.11 -0.61
N LYS A 178 27.58 -19.78 0.69
CA LYS A 178 28.50 -18.83 1.31
C LYS A 178 29.97 -19.27 1.19
N ALA A 179 30.27 -20.56 1.36
CA ALA A 179 31.63 -21.07 1.21
C ALA A 179 32.17 -20.87 -0.22
N ALA A 180 31.33 -21.01 -1.25
CA ALA A 180 31.72 -20.69 -2.63
C ALA A 180 32.00 -19.18 -2.82
N VAL A 181 31.16 -18.30 -2.26
CA VAL A 181 31.40 -16.84 -2.31
C VAL A 181 32.67 -16.43 -1.54
N ILE A 182 32.98 -17.11 -0.42
CA ILE A 182 34.26 -16.93 0.30
C ILE A 182 35.45 -17.33 -0.58
N SER A 183 35.40 -18.49 -1.25
CA SER A 183 36.47 -18.92 -2.18
C SER A 183 36.68 -17.94 -3.34
N VAL A 184 35.60 -17.35 -3.86
CA VAL A 184 35.67 -16.26 -4.85
C VAL A 184 36.30 -15.00 -4.25
N GLY A 185 35.95 -14.67 -3.01
CA GLY A 185 36.54 -13.56 -2.26
C GLY A 185 38.04 -13.73 -2.04
N GLU A 186 38.50 -14.94 -1.69
CA GLU A 186 39.91 -15.28 -1.51
C GLU A 186 40.70 -15.16 -2.82
N GLU A 187 40.13 -15.57 -3.96
CA GLU A 187 40.76 -15.36 -5.27
C GLU A 187 40.85 -13.86 -5.62
N ILE A 188 39.79 -13.08 -5.38
CA ILE A 188 39.79 -11.63 -5.61
C ILE A 188 40.82 -10.92 -4.72
N ALA A 189 40.95 -11.33 -3.45
CA ALA A 189 41.95 -10.77 -2.53
C ALA A 189 43.39 -11.11 -2.95
N THR A 190 43.61 -12.30 -3.50
CA THR A 190 44.95 -12.81 -3.85
C THR A 190 45.41 -12.36 -5.25
N GLN A 191 44.51 -12.34 -6.23
CA GLN A 191 44.85 -12.08 -7.63
C GLN A 191 44.35 -10.72 -8.16
N GLY A 192 43.39 -10.10 -7.50
CA GLY A 192 42.68 -8.91 -7.99
C GLY A 192 41.72 -9.19 -9.16
N LEU A 193 40.97 -8.17 -9.53
CA LEU A 193 40.10 -8.14 -10.71
C LEU A 193 40.80 -7.43 -11.89
N PRO A 194 40.43 -7.72 -13.15
CA PRO A 194 40.97 -7.01 -14.32
C PRO A 194 40.79 -5.49 -14.23
N LEU A 195 41.84 -4.72 -14.56
CA LEU A 195 41.81 -3.26 -14.47
C LEU A 195 40.62 -2.61 -15.21
N GLY A 196 40.22 -3.17 -16.36
CA GLY A 196 39.11 -2.64 -17.17
C GLY A 196 37.70 -2.84 -16.59
N ILE A 197 37.56 -3.45 -15.40
CA ILE A 197 36.30 -3.55 -14.66
C ILE A 197 36.38 -2.94 -13.25
N CYS A 198 37.44 -2.17 -12.97
CA CYS A 198 37.66 -1.52 -11.68
C CYS A 198 37.63 0.02 -11.82
N PRO A 199 37.12 0.76 -10.81
CA PRO A 199 36.54 0.26 -9.55
C PRO A 199 35.17 -0.42 -9.74
N LEU A 200 34.97 -1.55 -9.07
CA LEU A 200 33.72 -2.32 -9.10
C LEU A 200 32.81 -1.88 -7.94
N VAL A 201 31.76 -1.12 -8.24
CA VAL A 201 30.90 -0.46 -7.24
C VAL A 201 29.51 -1.09 -7.21
N PHE A 202 29.14 -1.67 -6.06
CA PHE A 202 27.81 -2.20 -5.77
C PHE A 202 27.01 -1.19 -4.93
N VAL A 203 25.85 -0.76 -5.44
CA VAL A 203 24.92 0.16 -4.75
C VAL A 203 23.70 -0.62 -4.26
N PHE A 204 23.46 -0.67 -2.95
CA PHE A 204 22.35 -1.38 -2.31
C PHE A 204 21.26 -0.41 -1.87
N THR A 205 20.00 -0.61 -2.29
CA THR A 205 18.90 0.32 -1.96
C THR A 205 18.14 -0.06 -0.69
N GLY A 206 17.80 0.94 0.12
CA GLY A 206 17.05 0.77 1.36
C GLY A 206 17.83 0.07 2.48
N SER A 207 17.14 -0.20 3.59
CA SER A 207 17.72 -0.75 4.82
C SER A 207 16.93 -1.94 5.40
N GLY A 208 16.02 -2.53 4.60
CA GLY A 208 15.17 -3.65 5.01
C GLY A 208 15.89 -5.01 5.02
N ASN A 209 15.14 -6.06 5.39
CA ASN A 209 15.63 -7.45 5.42
C ASN A 209 16.26 -7.91 4.08
N VAL A 210 15.76 -7.43 2.94
CA VAL A 210 16.30 -7.77 1.61
C VAL A 210 17.71 -7.22 1.45
N CYS A 211 17.90 -5.92 1.70
CA CYS A 211 19.21 -5.26 1.67
C CYS A 211 20.18 -5.90 2.68
N SER A 212 19.69 -6.25 3.89
CA SER A 212 20.46 -6.97 4.90
C SER A 212 20.97 -8.34 4.38
N GLY A 213 20.10 -9.13 3.76
CA GLY A 213 20.45 -10.43 3.17
C GLY A 213 21.43 -10.33 2.00
N ALA A 214 21.28 -9.34 1.13
CA ALA A 214 22.21 -9.10 0.03
C ALA A 214 23.59 -8.65 0.53
N GLN A 215 23.62 -7.71 1.49
CA GLN A 215 24.86 -7.31 2.17
C GLN A 215 25.56 -8.47 2.89
N GLU A 216 24.82 -9.41 3.46
CA GLU A 216 25.38 -10.58 4.16
C GLU A 216 26.19 -11.48 3.23
N ILE A 217 25.83 -11.55 1.94
CA ILE A 217 26.60 -12.25 0.90
C ILE A 217 27.74 -11.36 0.38
N PHE A 218 27.46 -10.09 0.06
CA PHE A 218 28.48 -9.16 -0.43
C PHE A 218 29.67 -9.03 0.54
N LYS A 219 29.42 -9.05 1.85
CA LYS A 219 30.45 -8.95 2.90
C LYS A 219 31.40 -10.15 2.98
N LEU A 220 31.15 -11.22 2.23
CA LEU A 220 32.06 -12.37 2.08
C LEU A 220 33.11 -12.13 0.98
N LEU A 221 32.88 -11.18 0.08
CA LEU A 221 33.89 -10.66 -0.83
C LEU A 221 34.80 -9.68 -0.06
N PRO A 222 36.10 -9.56 -0.40
CA PRO A 222 36.90 -8.43 0.03
C PRO A 222 36.31 -7.16 -0.58
N HIS A 223 36.05 -6.15 0.25
CA HIS A 223 35.37 -4.91 -0.16
C HIS A 223 35.75 -3.74 0.76
N THR A 224 35.40 -2.53 0.33
CA THR A 224 35.38 -1.32 1.18
C THR A 224 34.00 -0.66 1.07
N PHE A 225 33.31 -0.43 2.19
CA PHE A 225 32.10 0.40 2.18
C PHE A 225 32.45 1.89 2.06
N VAL A 226 31.64 2.64 1.31
CA VAL A 226 31.75 4.08 1.10
C VAL A 226 30.39 4.77 1.21
N ASP A 227 30.40 6.00 1.74
CA ASP A 227 29.22 6.86 1.76
C ASP A 227 28.85 7.34 0.35
N PRO A 228 27.55 7.56 0.02
CA PRO A 228 27.11 8.00 -1.31
C PRO A 228 27.77 9.29 -1.78
N SER A 229 28.01 10.24 -0.87
CA SER A 229 28.70 11.51 -1.13
C SER A 229 30.16 11.37 -1.60
N ARG A 230 30.75 10.17 -1.48
CA ARG A 230 32.16 9.89 -1.78
C ARG A 230 32.36 9.06 -3.06
N LEU A 231 31.28 8.71 -3.76
CA LEU A 231 31.34 7.91 -4.98
C LEU A 231 32.16 8.59 -6.10
N SER A 232 32.08 9.92 -6.21
CA SER A 232 32.88 10.73 -7.14
C SER A 232 34.38 10.73 -6.85
N GLU A 233 34.82 10.40 -5.62
CA GLU A 233 36.24 10.20 -5.32
C GLU A 233 36.82 8.94 -6.00
N LEU A 234 35.98 7.96 -6.36
CA LEU A 234 36.44 6.65 -6.82
C LEU A 234 36.99 6.71 -8.25
N GLN A 235 36.37 7.50 -9.13
CA GLN A 235 36.84 7.70 -10.51
C GLN A 235 38.17 8.49 -10.58
N ASN A 236 38.42 9.36 -9.60
CA ASN A 236 39.61 10.23 -9.58
C ASN A 236 40.83 9.59 -8.90
N LYS A 237 40.74 8.35 -8.41
CA LYS A 237 41.87 7.63 -7.82
C LYS A 237 42.72 6.97 -8.90
N GLU A 238 43.62 7.76 -9.49
CA GLU A 238 44.68 7.28 -10.37
C GLU A 238 45.36 6.01 -9.83
N THR A 239 45.80 5.15 -10.75
CA THR A 239 46.27 3.77 -10.54
C THR A 239 47.64 3.64 -9.84
N ASN A 240 47.91 4.48 -8.85
CA ASN A 240 49.09 4.49 -7.97
C ASN A 240 49.28 3.20 -7.13
N GLN A 241 48.38 2.23 -7.24
CA GLN A 241 48.54 0.86 -6.73
C GLN A 241 49.11 -0.15 -7.75
N ALA A 242 49.35 0.25 -9.01
CA ALA A 242 50.00 -0.59 -10.03
C ALA A 242 51.52 -0.84 -9.79
N LYS A 243 51.94 -0.91 -8.52
CA LYS A 243 53.34 -0.94 -8.06
C LYS A 243 54.15 -2.17 -8.49
N HIS A 244 53.51 -3.19 -9.06
CA HIS A 244 54.14 -4.44 -9.48
C HIS A 244 53.72 -4.91 -10.89
N GLY A 245 53.35 -4.00 -11.80
CA GLY A 245 53.17 -4.30 -13.23
C GLY A 245 51.99 -5.22 -13.60
N SER A 246 51.21 -5.67 -12.62
CA SER A 246 50.01 -6.49 -12.83
C SER A 246 48.90 -5.69 -13.54
N LYS A 247 48.19 -6.33 -14.47
CA LYS A 247 46.96 -5.82 -15.09
C LYS A 247 45.70 -6.09 -14.23
N ARG A 248 45.86 -6.59 -13.00
CA ARG A 248 44.80 -6.81 -12.02
C ARG A 248 45.04 -5.99 -10.76
N ILE A 249 43.97 -5.46 -10.19
CA ILE A 249 43.98 -4.63 -8.97
C ILE A 249 42.82 -5.03 -8.04
N PHE A 250 42.89 -4.65 -6.77
CA PHE A 250 41.81 -4.85 -5.80
C PHE A 250 41.06 -3.54 -5.54
N GLN A 251 39.89 -3.39 -6.16
CA GLN A 251 39.00 -2.24 -6.01
C GLN A 251 37.53 -2.68 -6.10
N VAL A 252 37.01 -3.23 -5.00
CA VAL A 252 35.59 -3.59 -4.85
C VAL A 252 34.98 -2.71 -3.77
N TYR A 253 33.89 -2.01 -4.09
CA TYR A 253 33.24 -1.05 -3.22
C TYR A 253 31.77 -1.38 -3.01
N GLY A 254 31.30 -1.19 -1.78
CA GLY A 254 29.87 -1.24 -1.43
C GLY A 254 29.38 0.15 -1.03
N CYS A 255 28.18 0.52 -1.48
CA CYS A 255 27.52 1.75 -1.08
C CYS A 255 26.07 1.43 -0.69
N ILE A 256 25.61 1.95 0.45
CA ILE A 256 24.23 1.75 0.92
C ILE A 256 23.52 3.09 0.76
N VAL A 257 22.40 3.09 0.03
CA VAL A 257 21.60 4.29 -0.23
C VAL A 257 20.20 4.17 0.36
N THR A 258 19.71 5.27 0.90
CA THR A 258 18.39 5.45 1.49
C THR A 258 17.67 6.61 0.81
N ALA A 259 16.43 6.91 1.18
CA ALA A 259 15.64 7.96 0.53
C ALA A 259 16.38 9.32 0.42
N LYS A 260 17.10 9.75 1.47
CA LYS A 260 17.92 10.97 1.49
C LYS A 260 19.03 11.02 0.40
N ASP A 261 19.41 9.85 -0.12
CA ASP A 261 20.47 9.66 -1.11
C ASP A 261 19.87 9.43 -2.52
N MET A 262 18.54 9.31 -2.61
CA MET A 262 17.77 9.05 -3.82
C MET A 262 16.97 10.28 -4.27
N VAL A 263 16.52 11.11 -3.34
CA VAL A 263 15.74 12.33 -3.57
C VAL A 263 16.26 13.52 -2.75
N GLU A 264 15.98 14.74 -3.19
CA GLU A 264 16.11 15.96 -2.38
C GLU A 264 14.87 16.86 -2.49
N PRO A 265 14.60 17.74 -1.50
CA PRO A 265 13.50 18.69 -1.59
C PRO A 265 13.60 19.58 -2.85
N LYS A 266 12.45 19.91 -3.44
CA LYS A 266 12.34 20.92 -4.52
C LYS A 266 12.67 22.33 -4.03
N ASP A 267 12.45 22.60 -2.75
CA ASP A 267 12.82 23.84 -2.06
C ASP A 267 14.30 23.77 -1.64
N PRO A 268 15.20 24.60 -2.21
CA PRO A 268 16.63 24.56 -1.90
C PRO A 268 16.97 25.04 -0.48
N MET A 269 16.02 25.60 0.26
CA MET A 269 16.19 25.97 1.67
C MET A 269 15.87 24.81 2.64
N LYS A 270 15.20 23.75 2.17
CA LYS A 270 14.90 22.56 2.97
C LYS A 270 16.03 21.52 2.89
N VAL A 271 16.23 20.81 3.99
CA VAL A 271 16.98 19.54 4.01
C VAL A 271 16.00 18.38 3.87
N PHE A 272 16.48 17.21 3.42
CA PHE A 272 15.65 16.01 3.36
C PHE A 272 15.10 15.66 4.75
N ASP A 273 13.77 15.64 4.88
CA ASP A 273 13.08 15.03 6.01
C ASP A 273 12.40 13.72 5.57
N LYS A 274 12.50 12.69 6.42
CA LYS A 274 11.99 11.35 6.05
C LYS A 274 10.47 11.27 6.19
N VAL A 275 9.88 12.01 7.11
CA VAL A 275 8.44 11.95 7.38
C VAL A 275 7.70 12.74 6.30
N ASP A 276 8.14 13.96 6.03
CA ASP A 276 7.67 14.80 4.90
C ASP A 276 7.77 14.06 3.56
N TYR A 277 8.90 13.39 3.24
CA TYR A 277 9.02 12.62 2.00
C TYR A 277 8.04 11.44 1.87
N TYR A 278 7.68 10.76 2.98
CA TYR A 278 6.78 9.59 2.93
C TYR A 278 5.29 9.99 2.92
N ALA A 279 4.97 11.23 3.27
CA ALA A 279 3.68 11.86 3.06
C ALA A 279 3.58 12.48 1.65
N HIS A 280 4.53 13.38 1.35
CA HIS A 280 4.55 14.28 0.20
C HIS A 280 5.75 14.00 -0.74
N PRO A 281 5.81 12.84 -1.40
CA PRO A 281 6.88 12.56 -2.36
C PRO A 281 6.94 13.58 -3.52
N GLU A 282 5.83 14.25 -3.82
CA GLU A 282 5.71 15.35 -4.77
C GLU A 282 6.51 16.60 -4.37
N HIS A 283 6.88 16.79 -3.10
CA HIS A 283 7.79 17.86 -2.66
C HIS A 283 9.26 17.62 -3.06
N TYR A 284 9.59 16.48 -3.67
CA TYR A 284 10.97 16.02 -3.87
C TYR A 284 11.33 15.77 -5.35
N ASN A 285 12.61 15.93 -5.69
CA ASN A 285 13.21 15.63 -6.99
C ASN A 285 14.07 14.35 -6.91
N PRO A 286 14.00 13.43 -7.91
CA PRO A 286 14.84 12.23 -7.95
C PRO A 286 16.28 12.54 -8.39
N ILE A 287 17.24 12.40 -7.46
CA ILE A 287 18.68 12.68 -7.66
C ILE A 287 19.56 11.44 -7.77
N PHE A 288 19.01 10.24 -7.53
CA PHE A 288 19.76 8.98 -7.63
C PHE A 288 20.53 8.87 -8.97
N HIS A 289 19.85 9.27 -10.06
CA HIS A 289 20.39 9.25 -11.42
C HIS A 289 21.55 10.22 -11.68
N GLU A 290 21.79 11.19 -10.79
CA GLU A 290 22.87 12.19 -10.91
C GLU A 290 23.98 11.96 -9.89
N LYS A 291 23.63 11.65 -8.63
CA LYS A 291 24.59 11.63 -7.52
C LYS A 291 25.11 10.23 -7.18
N VAL A 292 24.43 9.17 -7.63
CA VAL A 292 24.78 7.77 -7.31
C VAL A 292 24.99 6.92 -8.56
N ALA A 293 23.97 6.84 -9.43
CA ALA A 293 23.98 5.94 -10.59
C ALA A 293 25.17 6.12 -11.55
N PRO A 294 25.72 7.33 -11.84
CA PRO A 294 26.90 7.49 -12.70
C PRO A 294 28.18 6.81 -12.21
N TYR A 295 28.20 6.35 -10.95
CA TYR A 295 29.32 5.68 -10.32
C TYR A 295 29.06 4.20 -10.02
N ALA A 296 27.83 3.72 -10.26
CA ALA A 296 27.42 2.35 -9.96
C ALA A 296 27.84 1.39 -11.08
N SER A 297 28.61 0.35 -10.75
CA SER A 297 28.82 -0.79 -11.65
C SER A 297 27.66 -1.79 -11.56
N VAL A 298 27.08 -1.91 -10.37
CA VAL A 298 25.94 -2.79 -10.06
C VAL A 298 24.95 -2.04 -9.16
N ILE A 299 23.66 -2.11 -9.48
CA ILE A 299 22.57 -1.69 -8.58
C ILE A 299 21.90 -2.95 -8.03
N VAL A 300 21.74 -3.03 -6.71
CA VAL A 300 21.08 -4.13 -6.00
C VAL A 300 19.84 -3.54 -5.32
N ASN A 301 18.72 -3.57 -6.04
CA ASN A 301 17.48 -2.96 -5.59
C ASN A 301 16.78 -3.85 -4.55
N CYS A 302 16.54 -3.29 -3.37
CA CYS A 302 16.06 -3.99 -2.17
C CYS A 302 15.06 -3.16 -1.35
N MET A 303 14.51 -2.08 -1.93
CA MET A 303 13.61 -1.13 -1.27
C MET A 303 12.15 -1.38 -1.62
N TYR A 304 11.22 -0.88 -0.81
CA TYR A 304 9.81 -0.80 -1.22
C TYR A 304 9.58 0.46 -2.07
N TRP A 305 8.67 0.38 -3.03
CA TRP A 305 8.24 1.51 -3.87
C TRP A 305 6.75 1.38 -4.20
N GLU A 306 6.09 2.51 -4.43
CA GLU A 306 4.70 2.62 -4.87
C GLU A 306 4.53 3.88 -5.73
N LYS A 307 3.52 3.89 -6.61
CA LYS A 307 3.42 4.81 -7.77
C LYS A 307 3.50 6.32 -7.47
N ARG A 308 3.23 6.76 -6.24
CA ARG A 308 3.35 8.17 -5.84
C ARG A 308 4.80 8.62 -5.58
N PHE A 309 5.72 7.69 -5.34
CA PHE A 309 7.14 8.00 -5.21
C PHE A 309 7.81 8.13 -6.59
N PRO A 310 8.77 9.06 -6.77
CA PRO A 310 9.60 9.08 -7.97
C PRO A 310 10.27 7.71 -8.24
N PRO A 311 10.41 7.28 -9.50
CA PRO A 311 11.19 6.09 -9.83
C PRO A 311 12.67 6.28 -9.46
N LEU A 312 13.35 5.18 -9.16
CA LEU A 312 14.79 5.16 -8.89
C LEU A 312 15.58 5.48 -10.16
N LEU A 313 15.18 4.88 -11.29
CA LEU A 313 15.66 5.22 -12.64
C LEU A 313 14.52 5.08 -13.66
N SER A 314 14.20 6.18 -14.34
CA SER A 314 13.30 6.18 -15.49
C SER A 314 13.97 5.74 -16.80
N TYR A 315 13.18 5.39 -17.83
CA TYR A 315 13.67 5.07 -19.18
C TYR A 315 14.64 6.14 -19.70
N LYS A 316 14.27 7.42 -19.56
CA LYS A 316 15.12 8.55 -19.99
C LYS A 316 16.41 8.63 -19.18
N GLN A 317 16.36 8.41 -17.87
CA GLN A 317 17.52 8.50 -16.98
C GLN A 317 18.54 7.39 -17.28
N ILE A 318 18.10 6.13 -17.46
CA ILE A 318 19.02 5.04 -17.83
C ILE A 318 19.62 5.25 -19.23
N GLN A 319 18.84 5.76 -20.18
CA GLN A 319 19.34 6.14 -21.50
C GLN A 319 20.43 7.22 -21.43
N ASP A 320 20.20 8.31 -20.69
CA ASP A 320 21.16 9.40 -20.57
C ASP A 320 22.39 9.01 -19.74
N LEU A 321 22.26 8.08 -18.78
CA LEU A 321 23.40 7.45 -18.10
C LEU A 321 24.26 6.63 -19.07
N MET A 322 23.67 5.77 -19.89
CA MET A 322 24.41 4.97 -20.88
C MET A 322 25.10 5.86 -21.92
N ARG A 323 24.41 6.91 -22.43
CA ARG A 323 24.99 7.91 -23.34
C ARG A 323 26.19 8.66 -22.74
N LYS A 324 26.21 8.88 -21.43
CA LYS A 324 27.30 9.52 -20.69
C LYS A 324 28.45 8.57 -20.31
N GLY A 325 28.39 7.28 -20.69
CA GLY A 325 29.43 6.30 -20.36
C GLY A 325 29.41 5.80 -18.92
N CYS A 326 28.24 5.74 -18.29
CA CYS A 326 28.05 5.14 -16.97
C CYS A 326 28.59 3.69 -16.91
N PRO A 327 29.32 3.28 -15.84
CA PRO A 327 29.97 1.98 -15.74
C PRO A 327 29.03 0.82 -15.36
N LEU A 328 27.72 1.06 -15.31
CA LEU A 328 26.70 0.08 -14.92
C LEU A 328 26.69 -1.11 -15.90
N VAL A 329 27.00 -2.31 -15.40
CA VAL A 329 27.01 -3.56 -16.18
C VAL A 329 25.77 -4.42 -15.90
N GLY A 330 25.11 -4.23 -14.75
CA GLY A 330 23.88 -4.93 -14.44
C GLY A 330 23.18 -4.50 -13.15
N ILE A 331 21.98 -5.05 -12.96
CA ILE A 331 21.04 -4.73 -11.90
C ILE A 331 20.46 -6.04 -11.32
N ALA A 332 20.51 -6.18 -10.00
CA ALA A 332 19.76 -7.17 -9.26
C ALA A 332 18.51 -6.50 -8.69
N ASP A 333 17.38 -6.61 -9.38
CA ASP A 333 16.10 -6.16 -8.87
C ASP A 333 15.44 -7.26 -8.02
N ILE A 334 15.76 -7.24 -6.73
CA ILE A 334 15.29 -8.24 -5.75
C ILE A 334 13.86 -7.90 -5.27
N THR A 335 13.29 -6.77 -5.71
CA THR A 335 11.90 -6.40 -5.46
C THR A 335 10.98 -6.96 -6.55
N CYS A 336 11.45 -6.96 -7.81
CA CYS A 336 10.74 -7.47 -8.98
C CYS A 336 9.42 -6.71 -9.26
N ASP A 337 9.41 -5.40 -9.01
CA ASP A 337 8.26 -4.54 -9.27
C ASP A 337 8.20 -4.18 -10.76
N ILE A 338 7.36 -4.91 -11.52
CA ILE A 338 7.27 -4.77 -12.98
C ILE A 338 6.80 -3.37 -13.38
N SER A 339 7.60 -2.69 -14.19
CA SER A 339 7.46 -1.27 -14.54
C SER A 339 7.36 -0.34 -13.31
N GLY A 340 7.96 -0.74 -12.18
CA GLY A 340 7.94 -0.02 -10.91
C GLY A 340 9.13 0.92 -10.75
N SER A 341 9.86 0.81 -9.63
CA SER A 341 10.98 1.71 -9.29
C SER A 341 12.09 1.79 -10.36
N LEU A 342 12.22 0.76 -11.19
CA LEU A 342 13.09 0.70 -12.35
C LEU A 342 12.20 0.49 -13.58
N GLU A 343 11.80 1.57 -14.25
CA GLU A 343 10.69 1.55 -15.25
C GLU A 343 10.91 0.54 -16.41
N PHE A 344 12.17 0.24 -16.72
CA PHE A 344 12.62 -0.68 -17.77
C PHE A 344 12.74 -2.15 -17.31
N VAL A 345 12.34 -2.48 -16.08
CA VAL A 345 12.12 -3.87 -15.65
C VAL A 345 10.71 -4.27 -16.05
N ASN A 346 10.51 -4.56 -17.33
CA ASN A 346 9.19 -4.77 -17.93
C ASN A 346 8.65 -6.22 -17.85
N HIS A 347 9.42 -7.17 -17.32
CA HIS A 347 8.98 -8.55 -17.08
C HIS A 347 9.78 -9.23 -15.97
N ALA A 348 9.17 -10.24 -15.33
CA ALA A 348 9.86 -11.10 -14.37
C ALA A 348 10.68 -12.18 -15.08
N THR A 349 11.85 -12.47 -14.53
CA THR A 349 12.72 -13.60 -14.89
C THR A 349 12.41 -14.82 -14.02
N SER A 350 12.87 -16.00 -14.43
CA SER A 350 12.63 -17.26 -13.70
C SER A 350 13.94 -17.87 -13.19
N ILE A 351 13.91 -18.71 -12.16
CA ILE A 351 15.13 -19.37 -11.62
C ILE A 351 15.86 -20.22 -12.69
N ASP A 352 15.14 -20.71 -13.71
CA ASP A 352 15.71 -21.40 -14.88
C ASP A 352 16.46 -20.46 -15.84
N SER A 353 15.97 -19.21 -15.99
CA SER A 353 16.54 -18.17 -16.84
C SER A 353 16.50 -16.82 -16.10
N PRO A 354 17.36 -16.60 -15.10
CA PRO A 354 17.21 -15.52 -14.11
C PRO A 354 17.71 -14.15 -14.60
N PHE A 355 17.99 -14.00 -15.89
CA PHE A 355 18.51 -12.77 -16.49
C PHE A 355 17.87 -12.48 -17.85
N PHE A 356 17.64 -11.19 -18.11
CA PHE A 356 17.60 -10.62 -19.45
C PHE A 356 18.68 -9.53 -19.57
N ARG A 357 18.95 -9.08 -20.80
CA ARG A 357 19.83 -7.95 -21.12
C ARG A 357 19.01 -6.84 -21.77
N TYR A 358 19.08 -5.63 -21.22
CA TYR A 358 18.41 -4.44 -21.73
C TYR A 358 19.45 -3.45 -22.28
N ASP A 359 19.37 -3.16 -23.58
CA ASP A 359 20.16 -2.11 -24.22
C ASP A 359 19.35 -0.83 -24.31
N ALA A 360 19.57 0.08 -23.35
CA ALA A 360 18.91 1.38 -23.33
C ALA A 360 19.22 2.25 -24.56
N ILE A 361 20.34 2.05 -25.26
CA ILE A 361 20.68 2.88 -26.44
C ILE A 361 19.75 2.56 -27.63
N THR A 362 19.31 1.31 -27.74
CA THR A 362 18.39 0.82 -28.78
C THR A 362 16.98 0.54 -28.28
N ASP A 363 16.72 0.74 -26.97
CA ASP A 363 15.49 0.41 -26.25
C ASP A 363 15.02 -1.03 -26.49
N SER A 364 15.94 -1.99 -26.35
CA SER A 364 15.73 -3.39 -26.75
C SER A 364 16.10 -4.41 -25.69
N TYR A 365 15.37 -5.54 -25.68
CA TYR A 365 15.43 -6.60 -24.68
C TYR A 365 15.90 -7.92 -25.32
N HIS A 366 16.80 -8.62 -24.64
CA HIS A 366 17.48 -9.81 -25.14
C HIS A 366 17.61 -10.88 -24.05
N ASN A 367 17.60 -12.15 -24.42
CA ASN A 367 17.65 -13.29 -23.49
C ASN A 367 19.06 -13.94 -23.44
N ASP A 368 20.09 -13.14 -23.71
CA ASP A 368 21.49 -13.56 -23.80
C ASP A 368 22.40 -12.62 -23.00
N MET A 369 23.69 -12.98 -22.89
CA MET A 369 24.71 -12.22 -22.17
C MET A 369 25.58 -11.35 -23.09
N ASP A 370 25.36 -11.33 -24.40
CA ASP A 370 26.34 -10.90 -25.42
C ASP A 370 26.00 -9.52 -26.03
N GLY A 371 26.99 -8.64 -26.20
CA GLY A 371 26.77 -7.31 -26.79
C GLY A 371 26.36 -6.22 -25.79
N ASN A 372 25.69 -5.17 -26.25
CA ASN A 372 25.47 -3.93 -25.49
C ASN A 372 24.37 -4.04 -24.42
N GLY A 373 24.36 -3.08 -23.47
CA GLY A 373 23.34 -2.95 -22.44
C GLY A 373 23.72 -3.50 -21.06
N VAL A 374 22.75 -3.50 -20.15
CA VAL A 374 22.87 -3.98 -18.76
C VAL A 374 22.18 -5.33 -18.60
N ILE A 375 22.69 -6.23 -17.76
CA ILE A 375 21.94 -7.44 -17.37
C ILE A 375 20.98 -7.12 -16.21
N CYS A 376 19.78 -7.66 -16.23
CA CYS A 376 18.77 -7.49 -15.20
C CYS A 376 18.34 -8.84 -14.65
N LEU A 377 18.48 -9.03 -13.34
CA LEU A 377 17.82 -10.12 -12.59
C LEU A 377 16.57 -9.54 -11.94
N ALA A 378 15.43 -10.19 -12.14
CA ALA A 378 14.13 -9.79 -11.58
C ALA A 378 13.33 -11.06 -11.27
N VAL A 379 13.70 -11.80 -10.22
CA VAL A 379 13.05 -13.07 -9.85
C VAL A 379 12.20 -12.85 -8.60
N ASP A 380 10.89 -13.06 -8.71
CA ASP A 380 9.90 -12.82 -7.65
C ASP A 380 9.95 -13.85 -6.51
N ILE A 381 10.33 -15.10 -6.83
CA ILE A 381 10.34 -16.24 -5.88
C ILE A 381 11.72 -16.61 -5.31
N LEU A 382 12.73 -15.73 -5.37
CA LEU A 382 14.11 -15.96 -4.87
C LEU A 382 14.26 -16.73 -3.53
N PRO A 383 13.43 -16.52 -2.48
CA PRO A 383 13.53 -17.29 -1.24
C PRO A 383 13.32 -18.81 -1.37
N THR A 384 12.78 -19.29 -2.50
CA THR A 384 12.60 -20.73 -2.78
C THR A 384 13.94 -21.45 -2.98
N GLU A 385 14.98 -20.76 -3.46
CA GLU A 385 16.28 -21.37 -3.72
C GLU A 385 16.98 -21.86 -2.44
N PHE A 386 16.70 -21.21 -1.30
CA PHE A 386 17.09 -21.67 0.04
C PHE A 386 15.90 -22.25 0.82
N ALA A 387 15.06 -23.06 0.16
CA ALA A 387 13.80 -23.57 0.73
C ALA A 387 13.94 -24.18 2.14
N LYS A 388 15.04 -24.87 2.44
CA LYS A 388 15.30 -25.52 3.73
C LYS A 388 15.46 -24.51 4.86
N GLU A 389 16.42 -23.59 4.72
CA GLU A 389 16.67 -22.52 5.69
C GLU A 389 15.52 -21.52 5.76
N ALA A 390 14.86 -21.23 4.63
CA ALA A 390 13.66 -20.40 4.57
C ALA A 390 12.50 -21.03 5.37
N THR A 391 12.24 -22.33 5.19
CA THR A 391 11.23 -23.10 5.96
C THR A 391 11.56 -23.12 7.45
N GLN A 392 12.83 -23.35 7.82
CA GLN A 392 13.25 -23.33 9.23
C GLN A 392 13.07 -21.95 9.87
N TYR A 393 13.46 -20.87 9.18
CA TYR A 393 13.30 -19.50 9.68
C TYR A 393 11.82 -19.10 9.81
N PHE A 394 11.01 -19.45 8.80
CA PHE A 394 9.58 -19.16 8.78
C PHE A 394 8.83 -19.90 9.88
N GLY A 395 9.07 -21.22 10.00
CA GLY A 395 8.49 -22.06 11.04
C GLY A 395 8.87 -21.62 12.46
N ASN A 396 10.08 -21.09 12.67
CA ASN A 396 10.52 -20.61 13.99
C ASN A 396 9.62 -19.48 14.52
N VAL A 397 9.04 -18.68 13.61
CA VAL A 397 8.07 -17.63 13.94
C VAL A 397 6.65 -18.19 13.93
N LEU A 398 6.24 -18.88 12.86
CA LEU A 398 4.85 -19.37 12.70
C LEU A 398 4.41 -20.30 13.84
N SER A 399 5.29 -21.20 14.30
CA SER A 399 4.96 -22.18 15.36
C SER A 399 4.54 -21.54 16.70
N GLN A 400 4.83 -20.26 16.93
CA GLN A 400 4.37 -19.50 18.10
C GLN A 400 2.85 -19.19 18.03
N PHE A 401 2.28 -19.19 16.81
CA PHE A 401 0.89 -18.87 16.53
C PHE A 401 0.03 -20.10 16.21
N VAL A 402 0.62 -21.18 15.69
CA VAL A 402 -0.11 -22.40 15.27
C VAL A 402 -0.99 -22.96 16.39
N THR A 403 -0.50 -23.04 17.63
CA THR A 403 -1.29 -23.55 18.76
C THR A 403 -2.58 -22.75 18.95
N HIS A 404 -2.49 -21.42 18.96
CA HIS A 404 -3.64 -20.53 19.10
C HIS A 404 -4.65 -20.72 17.96
N LEU A 405 -4.17 -20.77 16.71
CA LEU A 405 -5.01 -20.98 15.52
C LEU A 405 -5.64 -22.38 15.48
N ALA A 406 -4.98 -23.41 16.02
CA ALA A 406 -5.44 -24.79 16.00
C ALA A 406 -6.44 -25.12 17.12
N SER A 407 -6.33 -24.45 18.27
CA SER A 407 -7.19 -24.69 19.44
C SER A 407 -8.37 -23.73 19.58
N ALA A 408 -8.33 -22.54 18.96
CA ALA A 408 -9.40 -21.57 19.06
C ALA A 408 -10.71 -22.11 18.43
N THR A 409 -11.73 -22.33 19.24
CA THR A 409 -13.09 -22.64 18.74
C THR A 409 -13.86 -21.38 18.32
N ASP A 410 -13.46 -20.22 18.85
CA ASP A 410 -14.02 -18.89 18.61
C ASP A 410 -12.88 -17.89 18.31
N ILE A 411 -13.07 -17.08 17.27
CA ILE A 411 -12.16 -16.01 16.85
C ILE A 411 -11.91 -14.96 17.94
N THR A 412 -12.86 -14.69 18.84
CA THR A 412 -12.65 -13.68 19.91
C THR A 412 -11.48 -14.05 20.82
N THR A 413 -11.26 -15.35 21.04
CA THR A 413 -10.21 -15.90 21.91
C THR A 413 -8.78 -15.75 21.36
N LEU A 414 -8.64 -15.44 20.06
CA LEU A 414 -7.33 -15.25 19.45
C LEU A 414 -6.66 -13.93 19.90
N PRO A 415 -5.32 -13.91 20.04
CA PRO A 415 -4.54 -12.69 20.17
C PRO A 415 -4.87 -11.66 19.07
N ALA A 416 -4.90 -10.38 19.43
CA ALA A 416 -5.36 -9.31 18.55
C ALA A 416 -4.62 -9.24 17.19
N HIS A 417 -3.32 -9.58 17.15
CA HIS A 417 -2.55 -9.64 15.90
C HIS A 417 -2.97 -10.79 14.98
N LEU A 418 -3.50 -11.90 15.50
CA LEU A 418 -4.07 -12.98 14.70
C LEU A 418 -5.50 -12.66 14.27
N ARG A 419 -6.31 -12.02 15.14
CA ARG A 419 -7.65 -11.54 14.76
C ARG A 419 -7.59 -10.54 13.61
N ARG A 420 -6.65 -9.58 13.64
CA ARG A 420 -6.41 -8.63 12.54
C ARG A 420 -6.02 -9.33 11.24
N ALA A 421 -5.27 -10.43 11.29
CA ALA A 421 -4.86 -11.17 10.10
C ALA A 421 -5.99 -12.01 9.45
N CYS A 422 -7.15 -12.12 10.09
CA CYS A 422 -8.29 -12.89 9.62
C CYS A 422 -9.10 -12.09 8.57
N ILE A 423 -8.90 -12.35 7.29
CA ILE A 423 -9.63 -11.69 6.19
C ILE A 423 -11.08 -12.20 6.14
N VAL A 424 -11.27 -13.52 6.24
CA VAL A 424 -12.58 -14.19 6.18
C VAL A 424 -12.78 -15.02 7.44
N HIS A 425 -13.97 -15.00 8.03
CA HIS A 425 -14.38 -15.93 9.07
C HIS A 425 -15.73 -16.59 8.73
N GLY A 426 -15.78 -17.93 8.75
CA GLY A 426 -17.03 -18.71 8.57
C GLY A 426 -17.79 -18.48 7.25
N GLY A 427 -17.14 -17.94 6.21
CA GLY A 427 -17.75 -17.56 4.94
C GLY A 427 -18.09 -16.07 4.77
N VAL A 428 -17.74 -15.22 5.73
CA VAL A 428 -18.00 -13.76 5.68
C VAL A 428 -16.69 -13.00 5.86
N LEU A 429 -16.51 -11.89 5.14
CA LEU A 429 -15.39 -10.97 5.39
C LEU A 429 -15.45 -10.42 6.81
N THR A 430 -14.32 -10.31 7.49
CA THR A 430 -14.28 -9.59 8.78
C THR A 430 -14.33 -8.08 8.53
N SER A 431 -14.76 -7.30 9.51
CA SER A 431 -15.02 -5.85 9.36
C SER A 431 -13.81 -5.04 8.89
N LEU A 432 -12.58 -5.51 9.13
CA LEU A 432 -11.36 -4.86 8.63
C LEU A 432 -11.15 -5.02 7.12
N TYR A 433 -11.98 -5.80 6.42
CA TYR A 433 -11.83 -6.13 4.99
C TYR A 433 -13.15 -5.97 4.20
N ASP A 434 -14.14 -5.27 4.75
CA ASP A 434 -15.43 -4.97 4.08
C ASP A 434 -15.28 -4.10 2.81
N TYR A 435 -14.11 -3.50 2.61
CA TYR A 435 -13.79 -2.68 1.45
C TYR A 435 -13.45 -3.52 0.20
N ILE A 436 -13.11 -4.80 0.33
CA ILE A 436 -12.68 -5.61 -0.82
C ILE A 436 -13.78 -5.68 -1.91
N PRO A 437 -15.08 -5.90 -1.58
CA PRO A 437 -16.17 -5.80 -2.56
C PRO A 437 -16.38 -4.41 -3.18
N ARG A 438 -15.83 -3.33 -2.59
CA ARG A 438 -15.84 -1.98 -3.16
C ARG A 438 -14.69 -1.78 -4.14
N MET A 439 -13.45 -2.16 -3.76
CA MET A 439 -12.30 -2.13 -4.67
C MET A 439 -12.53 -3.02 -5.91
N ARG A 440 -13.10 -4.21 -5.73
CA ARG A 440 -13.47 -5.10 -6.86
C ARG A 440 -14.48 -4.49 -7.82
N LYS A 441 -15.23 -3.46 -7.40
CA LYS A 441 -16.17 -2.74 -8.27
C LYS A 441 -15.49 -1.62 -9.05
N SER A 442 -14.65 -0.80 -8.43
CA SER A 442 -13.85 0.21 -9.16
C SER A 442 -13.01 -0.45 -10.27
N ASP A 443 -12.32 -1.55 -9.95
CA ASP A 443 -11.53 -2.36 -10.89
C ASP A 443 -12.35 -3.03 -12.02
N SER A 444 -13.68 -2.98 -11.91
CA SER A 444 -14.64 -3.46 -12.92
C SER A 444 -15.36 -2.32 -13.64
N GLU A 445 -15.57 -1.18 -13.00
CA GLU A 445 -16.20 0.02 -13.54
C GLU A 445 -15.24 0.72 -14.53
N ASP A 446 -13.95 0.82 -14.18
CA ASP A 446 -12.85 1.19 -15.11
C ASP A 446 -12.80 0.29 -16.37
N ALA A 447 -13.33 -0.94 -16.28
CA ALA A 447 -13.43 -1.86 -17.41
C ALA A 447 -14.79 -1.79 -18.13
N SER A 448 -15.87 -1.41 -17.45
CA SER A 448 -17.25 -1.44 -17.98
C SER A 448 -17.79 -0.11 -18.49
N GLU A 449 -17.16 1.04 -18.19
CA GLU A 449 -17.52 2.32 -18.84
C GLU A 449 -17.35 2.26 -20.38
N ASN A 450 -16.54 1.33 -20.88
CA ASN A 450 -16.45 1.03 -22.32
C ASN A 450 -17.69 0.32 -22.88
N SER A 451 -18.62 -0.21 -22.06
CA SER A 451 -19.79 -0.95 -22.55
C SER A 451 -20.95 -1.18 -21.54
N ALA A 452 -21.73 -0.15 -21.18
CA ALA A 452 -23.21 -0.21 -21.10
C ALA A 452 -23.85 1.08 -20.54
N ALA A 453 -24.75 1.69 -21.32
CA ALA A 453 -25.67 2.72 -20.82
C ALA A 453 -27.13 2.21 -20.83
N ASN A 454 -27.95 2.77 -19.93
CA ASN A 454 -29.41 2.60 -19.78
C ASN A 454 -29.94 1.30 -19.14
N SER A 455 -30.50 1.42 -17.93
CA SER A 455 -31.98 1.37 -17.74
C SER A 455 -32.37 1.65 -16.28
N LEU A 456 -33.55 2.26 -16.07
CA LEU A 456 -34.12 2.54 -14.74
C LEU A 456 -35.27 1.58 -14.41
N SER A 457 -35.49 1.31 -13.12
CA SER A 457 -36.81 0.95 -12.61
C SER A 457 -36.99 1.48 -11.18
N THR A 458 -38.12 2.11 -10.89
CA THR A 458 -38.38 2.78 -9.60
C THR A 458 -39.46 2.09 -8.77
N LYS A 459 -39.15 1.83 -7.50
CA LYS A 459 -40.12 1.68 -6.41
C LYS A 459 -39.64 2.56 -5.26
N THR A 460 -40.53 3.38 -4.70
CA THR A 460 -40.23 4.25 -3.56
C THR A 460 -40.16 3.43 -2.28
N LYS A 461 -38.95 3.34 -1.70
CA LYS A 461 -38.77 2.96 -0.29
C LYS A 461 -39.10 4.13 0.62
N TYR A 462 -39.57 3.84 1.84
CA TYR A 462 -39.75 4.83 2.89
C TYR A 462 -38.53 4.81 3.80
N ASN A 463 -37.76 5.90 3.83
CA ASN A 463 -36.55 6.03 4.66
C ASN A 463 -36.71 7.14 5.71
N THR A 464 -36.01 7.04 6.84
CA THR A 464 -35.88 8.08 7.88
C THR A 464 -34.52 8.02 8.57
N SER A 465 -33.99 9.15 9.05
CA SER A 465 -32.77 9.13 9.89
C SER A 465 -33.12 8.83 11.35
N VAL A 466 -32.39 7.87 11.93
CA VAL A 466 -32.42 7.45 13.32
C VAL A 466 -31.04 7.67 13.94
N SER A 467 -30.95 8.63 14.84
CA SER A 467 -29.73 8.94 15.60
C SER A 467 -29.76 8.21 16.93
N LEU A 468 -28.88 7.23 17.13
CA LEU A 468 -28.64 6.51 18.38
C LEU A 468 -27.42 7.08 19.13
N SER A 469 -27.48 7.09 20.46
CA SER A 469 -26.35 7.46 21.31
C SER A 469 -26.39 6.73 22.66
N GLY A 470 -25.24 6.27 23.16
CA GLY A 470 -25.14 5.49 24.40
C GLY A 470 -23.83 4.70 24.47
N HIS A 471 -23.74 3.67 25.32
CA HIS A 471 -22.63 2.69 25.30
C HIS A 471 -22.88 1.66 24.17
N LEU A 472 -23.04 2.17 22.95
CA LEU A 472 -23.62 1.44 21.82
C LEU A 472 -22.83 0.18 21.45
N PHE A 473 -21.51 0.22 21.57
CA PHE A 473 -20.61 -0.89 21.21
C PHE A 473 -20.25 -1.75 22.42
N ASP A 474 -19.90 -1.12 23.56
CA ASP A 474 -19.46 -1.83 24.78
C ASP A 474 -20.56 -2.66 25.44
N GLN A 475 -21.83 -2.28 25.23
CA GLN A 475 -23.01 -3.03 25.68
C GLN A 475 -23.74 -3.72 24.51
N PHE A 476 -23.14 -3.76 23.31
CA PHE A 476 -23.69 -4.36 22.06
C PHE A 476 -25.04 -3.80 21.57
N LEU A 477 -25.51 -2.70 22.15
CA LEU A 477 -26.82 -2.10 21.91
C LEU A 477 -27.01 -1.57 20.48
N ILE A 478 -25.92 -1.30 19.73
CA ILE A 478 -26.02 -1.02 18.28
C ILE A 478 -26.48 -2.25 17.51
N ASN A 479 -25.94 -3.44 17.81
CA ASN A 479 -26.32 -4.67 17.12
C ASN A 479 -27.77 -5.01 17.44
N GLU A 480 -28.18 -4.89 18.70
CA GLU A 480 -29.57 -5.12 19.12
C GLU A 480 -30.56 -4.16 18.42
N ALA A 481 -30.14 -2.92 18.13
CA ALA A 481 -30.91 -1.98 17.32
C ALA A 481 -30.96 -2.38 15.82
N LEU A 482 -29.84 -2.84 15.24
CA LEU A 482 -29.79 -3.31 13.84
C LEU A 482 -30.61 -4.60 13.64
N ASP A 483 -30.52 -5.54 14.58
CA ASP A 483 -31.28 -6.79 14.60
C ASP A 483 -32.80 -6.52 14.69
N ILE A 484 -33.22 -5.48 15.43
CA ILE A 484 -34.62 -5.03 15.49
C ILE A 484 -35.09 -4.49 14.12
N ILE A 485 -34.26 -3.74 13.40
CA ILE A 485 -34.58 -3.23 12.07
C ILE A 485 -34.74 -4.38 11.07
N GLU A 486 -33.77 -5.31 11.02
CA GLU A 486 -33.78 -6.42 10.05
C GLU A 486 -34.89 -7.44 10.37
N SER A 487 -35.11 -7.79 11.65
CA SER A 487 -36.13 -8.76 12.07
C SER A 487 -37.57 -8.32 11.74
N ALA A 488 -37.82 -7.02 11.62
CA ALA A 488 -39.10 -6.46 11.20
C ALA A 488 -39.25 -6.35 9.66
N GLY A 489 -38.21 -6.69 8.88
CA GLY A 489 -38.18 -6.54 7.42
C GLY A 489 -37.71 -5.17 6.93
N GLY A 490 -37.05 -4.40 7.79
CA GLY A 490 -36.39 -3.15 7.43
C GLY A 490 -34.99 -3.36 6.83
N SER A 491 -34.43 -2.26 6.31
CA SER A 491 -33.06 -2.13 5.86
C SER A 491 -32.44 -0.88 6.46
N PHE A 492 -31.11 -0.81 6.56
CA PHE A 492 -30.41 0.35 7.12
C PHE A 492 -29.11 0.68 6.40
N HIS A 493 -28.68 1.94 6.51
CA HIS A 493 -27.39 2.43 6.06
C HIS A 493 -26.74 3.29 7.15
N LEU A 494 -25.46 3.07 7.43
CA LEU A 494 -24.72 3.77 8.47
C LEU A 494 -24.13 5.08 7.91
N VAL A 495 -24.85 6.18 8.10
CA VAL A 495 -24.50 7.50 7.56
C VAL A 495 -23.28 8.09 8.28
N ASN A 496 -23.23 7.94 9.61
CA ASN A 496 -22.11 8.42 10.43
C ASN A 496 -22.00 7.57 11.70
N CYS A 497 -20.77 7.26 12.13
CA CYS A 497 -20.51 6.53 13.37
C CYS A 497 -19.26 7.06 14.07
N HIS A 498 -19.39 7.38 15.35
CA HIS A 498 -18.30 7.78 16.23
C HIS A 498 -18.32 6.89 17.47
N VAL A 499 -17.37 5.95 17.53
CA VAL A 499 -17.20 5.03 18.65
C VAL A 499 -16.46 5.74 19.80
N GLY A 500 -16.91 5.53 21.03
CA GLY A 500 -16.25 6.02 22.23
C GLY A 500 -14.83 5.45 22.38
N GLN A 501 -13.88 6.27 22.84
CA GLN A 501 -12.47 5.85 22.96
C GLN A 501 -12.16 5.03 24.23
N SER A 502 -13.17 4.75 25.06
CA SER A 502 -13.10 3.87 26.24
C SER A 502 -14.48 3.33 26.59
N VAL A 503 -14.54 2.29 27.44
CA VAL A 503 -15.81 1.66 27.88
C VAL A 503 -16.78 2.61 28.60
N ASP A 504 -16.25 3.70 29.17
CA ASP A 504 -17.03 4.76 29.84
C ASP A 504 -17.46 5.88 28.89
N ALA A 505 -17.01 5.89 27.63
CA ALA A 505 -17.27 6.94 26.66
C ALA A 505 -18.51 6.65 25.80
N ILE A 506 -19.40 7.63 25.70
CA ILE A 506 -20.62 7.52 24.89
C ILE A 506 -20.25 7.50 23.40
N SER A 507 -20.79 6.51 22.69
CA SER A 507 -20.74 6.38 21.23
C SER A 507 -21.98 6.99 20.58
N TYR A 508 -21.84 7.46 19.34
CA TYR A 508 -22.90 8.03 18.51
C TYR A 508 -22.98 7.31 17.15
N SER A 509 -24.20 7.02 16.69
CA SER A 509 -24.44 6.32 15.43
C SER A 509 -25.69 6.87 14.76
N GLU A 510 -25.56 7.36 13.52
CA GLU A 510 -26.68 7.82 12.71
C GLU A 510 -26.95 6.84 11.57
N LEU A 511 -28.16 6.28 11.58
CA LEU A 511 -28.65 5.25 10.68
C LEU A 511 -29.76 5.82 9.82
N GLU A 512 -29.62 5.77 8.50
CA GLU A 512 -30.77 5.87 7.62
C GLU A 512 -31.48 4.51 7.64
N VAL A 513 -32.70 4.46 8.17
CA VAL A 513 -33.51 3.25 8.30
C VAL A 513 -34.64 3.32 7.29
N GLY A 514 -34.82 2.27 6.48
CA GLY A 514 -35.83 2.27 5.42
C GLY A 514 -36.51 0.93 5.18
N ALA A 515 -37.80 0.98 4.86
CA ALA A 515 -38.66 -0.18 4.61
C ALA A 515 -39.53 0.02 3.36
N ASP A 516 -40.00 -1.09 2.79
CA ASP A 516 -40.87 -1.09 1.59
C ASP A 516 -42.33 -0.70 1.91
N ASP A 517 -42.72 -0.72 3.19
CA ASP A 517 -44.04 -0.29 3.69
C ASP A 517 -43.89 0.65 4.90
N LYS A 518 -44.78 1.65 5.01
CA LYS A 518 -44.70 2.67 6.06
C LYS A 518 -45.08 2.12 7.45
N ALA A 519 -46.07 1.25 7.58
CA ALA A 519 -46.45 0.70 8.88
C ALA A 519 -45.33 -0.19 9.47
N VAL A 520 -44.56 -0.86 8.59
CA VAL A 520 -43.33 -1.56 8.98
C VAL A 520 -42.26 -0.57 9.48
N LEU A 521 -42.04 0.54 8.77
CA LEU A 521 -41.11 1.58 9.24
C LEU A 521 -41.54 2.16 10.59
N ASP A 522 -42.80 2.55 10.75
CA ASP A 522 -43.34 3.10 12.00
C ASP A 522 -43.18 2.07 13.16
N GLN A 523 -43.43 0.77 12.92
CA GLN A 523 -43.20 -0.32 13.90
C GLN A 523 -41.73 -0.49 14.30
N ILE A 524 -40.79 -0.35 13.34
CA ILE A 524 -39.35 -0.38 13.62
C ILE A 524 -38.97 0.79 14.55
N ILE A 525 -39.45 1.99 14.24
CA ILE A 525 -39.15 3.20 15.03
C ILE A 525 -39.72 3.11 16.46
N ASP A 526 -40.93 2.59 16.64
CA ASP A 526 -41.50 2.34 17.97
C ASP A 526 -40.66 1.31 18.76
N SER A 527 -40.20 0.24 18.10
CA SER A 527 -39.37 -0.81 18.71
C SER A 527 -38.01 -0.28 19.18
N LEU A 528 -37.33 0.51 18.33
CA LEU A 528 -36.09 1.20 18.68
C LEU A 528 -36.28 2.23 19.79
N THR A 529 -37.43 2.91 19.82
CA THR A 529 -37.79 3.88 20.87
C THR A 529 -38.03 3.20 22.22
N SER A 530 -38.58 1.97 22.20
CA SER A 530 -38.72 1.12 23.39
C SER A 530 -37.36 0.59 23.89
N LEU A 531 -36.42 0.26 23.00
CA LEU A 531 -35.05 -0.11 23.39
C LEU A 531 -34.35 1.04 24.15
N ALA A 532 -34.62 2.28 23.77
CA ALA A 532 -34.11 3.46 24.46
C ALA A 532 -34.83 3.80 25.79
N ASN A 533 -36.01 3.22 26.08
CA ASN A 533 -36.84 3.59 27.24
C ASN A 533 -37.52 2.37 27.92
N PRO A 534 -36.76 1.47 28.58
CA PRO A 534 -37.35 0.34 29.32
C PRO A 534 -38.23 0.82 30.49
N THR A 535 -39.46 0.31 30.58
CA THR A 535 -40.46 0.72 31.57
C THR A 535 -40.31 0.01 32.94
N GLU A 536 -40.79 0.65 34.01
CA GLU A 536 -40.38 0.33 35.40
C GLU A 536 -40.88 -1.01 36.00
N SER A 537 -41.60 -1.85 35.25
CA SER A 537 -42.34 -3.01 35.80
C SER A 537 -41.46 -4.17 36.32
N ASN A 538 -40.19 -4.25 35.92
CA ASN A 538 -39.26 -5.34 36.28
C ASN A 538 -38.11 -4.90 37.22
N ARG A 539 -38.35 -3.97 38.15
CA ARG A 539 -37.35 -3.60 39.18
C ARG A 539 -37.17 -4.67 40.27
N PHE A 540 -36.39 -5.70 39.97
CA PHE A 540 -35.62 -6.43 40.98
C PHE A 540 -34.15 -6.58 40.54
N SER A 541 -33.24 -6.13 41.42
CA SER A 541 -31.77 -6.32 41.37
C SER A 541 -31.04 -6.07 40.02
N ASN A 542 -30.67 -4.81 39.75
CA ASN A 542 -29.29 -4.34 40.01
C ASN A 542 -29.07 -2.86 39.62
N GLN A 543 -28.10 -2.21 40.25
CA GLN A 543 -27.69 -0.84 39.94
C GLN A 543 -26.66 -0.82 38.80
N ASN A 544 -27.14 -0.83 37.55
CA ASN A 544 -26.55 -0.20 36.36
C ASN A 544 -27.42 -0.52 35.14
N SER A 545 -28.57 0.15 35.02
CA SER A 545 -29.42 0.07 33.81
C SER A 545 -28.80 0.87 32.67
N SER A 546 -28.69 0.26 31.49
CA SER A 546 -28.18 0.87 30.26
C SER A 546 -28.90 2.18 29.91
N LYS A 547 -28.16 3.12 29.33
CA LYS A 547 -28.67 4.39 28.80
C LYS A 547 -28.38 4.48 27.30
N ILE A 548 -29.44 4.41 26.51
CA ILE A 548 -29.47 4.87 25.12
C ILE A 548 -30.33 6.14 25.08
N SER A 549 -30.06 7.04 24.14
CA SER A 549 -31.03 8.05 23.72
C SER A 549 -31.12 8.11 22.19
N LEU A 550 -32.34 8.33 21.69
CA LEU A 550 -32.71 8.20 20.28
C LEU A 550 -33.33 9.52 19.77
N LYS A 551 -33.00 9.92 18.54
CA LYS A 551 -33.60 11.07 17.82
C LYS A 551 -34.00 10.69 16.39
N LEU A 552 -34.99 11.39 15.84
CA LEU A 552 -35.59 11.12 14.52
C LEU A 552 -35.68 12.39 13.66
N GLY A 553 -35.45 12.25 12.35
CA GLY A 553 -35.56 13.34 11.36
C GLY A 553 -36.97 13.62 10.85
N LYS A 554 -37.12 14.67 10.02
CA LYS A 554 -38.35 15.03 9.28
C LYS A 554 -38.03 15.47 7.84
N VAL A 555 -39.03 15.41 6.96
CA VAL A 555 -38.92 15.63 5.50
C VAL A 555 -39.73 16.86 5.07
N GLN A 556 -39.15 17.80 4.29
CA GLN A 556 -39.89 18.86 3.55
C GLN A 556 -39.04 19.62 2.50
N GLU A 557 -39.69 20.57 1.77
CA GLU A 557 -39.22 21.22 0.52
C GLU A 557 -38.83 22.73 0.68
N ASN A 558 -38.39 23.38 -0.41
CA ASN A 558 -37.63 24.66 -0.45
C ASN A 558 -38.40 25.98 -0.72
N GLY A 559 -37.78 27.12 -0.37
CA GLY A 559 -38.11 28.50 -0.80
C GLY A 559 -36.99 29.52 -0.48
N MET A 560 -36.90 30.68 -1.16
CA MET A 560 -35.79 31.68 -1.05
C MET A 560 -36.27 33.15 -1.10
N GLU A 561 -35.49 34.12 -0.59
CA GLU A 561 -35.37 35.51 -1.16
C GLU A 561 -34.13 36.32 -0.64
N LYS A 562 -34.02 37.64 -0.93
CA LYS A 562 -32.76 38.46 -0.97
C LYS A 562 -32.98 39.92 -0.42
N GLU A 563 -32.12 40.96 -0.47
CA GLU A 563 -30.79 41.32 -1.06
C GLU A 563 -30.20 42.62 -0.41
N SER A 564 -28.87 42.87 -0.40
CA SER A 564 -28.21 44.22 -0.52
C SER A 564 -26.65 44.17 -0.48
N ASP A 565 -25.97 45.27 -0.85
CA ASP A 565 -24.55 45.33 -1.29
C ASP A 565 -23.78 46.60 -0.81
N PRO A 566 -22.59 46.48 -0.17
CA PRO A 566 -21.70 47.61 0.14
C PRO A 566 -20.17 47.38 -0.01
N LYS A 567 -19.48 48.32 -0.68
CA LYS A 567 -18.02 48.38 -0.98
C LYS A 567 -17.50 47.27 -1.90
N LYS A 568 -16.53 47.60 -2.75
CA LYS A 568 -15.88 46.62 -3.64
C LYS A 568 -14.82 45.79 -2.91
N LYS A 569 -15.29 44.90 -2.03
CA LYS A 569 -14.53 43.79 -1.44
C LYS A 569 -14.02 42.85 -2.53
N ALA A 570 -12.96 42.10 -2.24
CA ALA A 570 -12.56 40.97 -3.08
C ALA A 570 -13.49 39.77 -2.77
N ALA A 571 -14.03 39.12 -3.79
CA ALA A 571 -14.99 38.03 -3.60
C ALA A 571 -14.39 36.67 -3.99
N VAL A 572 -14.58 35.64 -3.14
CA VAL A 572 -14.01 34.30 -3.32
C VAL A 572 -15.09 33.23 -3.27
N LEU A 573 -15.20 32.36 -4.29
CA LEU A 573 -16.12 31.22 -4.30
C LEU A 573 -15.36 29.92 -4.02
N ILE A 574 -15.54 29.34 -2.83
CA ILE A 574 -15.07 27.99 -2.51
C ILE A 574 -16.13 26.97 -2.92
N LEU A 575 -15.76 25.96 -3.69
CA LEU A 575 -16.63 24.91 -4.19
C LEU A 575 -16.34 23.58 -3.49
N GLY A 576 -17.33 23.03 -2.78
CA GLY A 576 -17.26 21.78 -2.04
C GLY A 576 -17.13 21.98 -0.52
N ALA A 577 -18.20 21.72 0.22
CA ALA A 577 -18.27 21.82 1.69
C ALA A 577 -17.58 20.66 2.44
N GLY A 578 -16.40 20.23 1.97
CA GLY A 578 -15.60 19.19 2.63
C GLY A 578 -14.94 19.67 3.93
N ARG A 579 -14.35 18.76 4.71
CA ARG A 579 -13.69 19.06 6.00
C ARG A 579 -12.58 20.14 5.92
N VAL A 580 -11.97 20.31 4.75
CA VAL A 580 -10.95 21.35 4.47
C VAL A 580 -11.55 22.72 4.10
N CYS A 581 -12.85 22.79 3.80
CA CYS A 581 -13.52 24.03 3.38
C CYS A 581 -13.70 25.02 4.55
N GLN A 582 -14.00 24.54 5.76
CA GLN A 582 -14.13 25.39 6.94
C GLN A 582 -12.82 26.13 7.28
N PRO A 583 -11.67 25.45 7.53
CA PRO A 583 -10.42 26.16 7.82
C PRO A 583 -9.95 27.05 6.66
N ALA A 584 -10.25 26.69 5.40
CA ALA A 584 -10.00 27.58 4.27
C ALA A 584 -10.86 28.86 4.33
N ALA A 585 -12.16 28.76 4.62
CA ALA A 585 -13.06 29.91 4.74
C ALA A 585 -12.72 30.79 5.95
N GLU A 586 -12.39 30.19 7.10
CA GLU A 586 -11.90 30.88 8.30
C GLU A 586 -10.61 31.66 8.01
N MET A 587 -9.64 31.02 7.34
CA MET A 587 -8.38 31.67 6.98
C MET A 587 -8.58 32.81 5.97
N ILE A 588 -9.36 32.60 4.91
CA ILE A 588 -9.53 33.58 3.82
C ILE A 588 -10.31 34.82 4.31
N SER A 589 -11.36 34.65 5.11
CA SER A 589 -12.09 35.78 5.71
C SER A 589 -11.28 36.56 6.74
N SER A 590 -10.22 35.98 7.33
CA SER A 590 -9.37 36.63 8.32
C SER A 590 -8.18 37.42 7.75
N PHE A 591 -8.00 37.49 6.41
CA PHE A 591 -6.84 38.19 5.81
C PHE A 591 -6.77 39.68 6.16
N GLY A 592 -7.90 40.39 6.23
CA GLY A 592 -7.92 41.84 6.52
C GLY A 592 -7.54 42.23 7.96
N THR A 593 -7.38 41.26 8.88
CA THR A 593 -7.22 41.50 10.33
C THR A 593 -6.02 40.80 10.96
N SER A 594 -5.41 39.81 10.31
CA SER A 594 -4.43 38.92 10.92
C SER A 594 -2.99 39.41 10.80
N GLN A 595 -2.27 39.62 11.91
CA GLN A 595 -0.99 40.35 11.89
C GLN A 595 0.20 39.62 11.21
N TRP A 596 0.05 38.36 10.80
CA TRP A 596 1.15 37.53 10.26
C TRP A 596 1.47 37.77 8.78
N TYR A 597 0.52 38.22 7.95
CA TYR A 597 0.78 38.44 6.52
C TYR A 597 1.71 39.63 6.26
N LYS A 598 1.78 40.59 7.20
CA LYS A 598 2.67 41.77 7.13
C LYS A 598 4.18 41.44 7.21
N THR A 599 4.55 40.17 7.32
CA THR A 599 5.94 39.68 7.28
C THR A 599 6.26 38.92 5.99
N LEU A 600 5.31 38.81 5.06
CA LEU A 600 5.42 38.07 3.79
C LEU A 600 5.42 38.98 2.54
N LEU A 601 5.20 40.28 2.71
CA LEU A 601 5.25 41.29 1.65
C LEU A 601 6.27 42.37 2.05
N GLU A 602 7.30 42.58 1.24
CA GLU A 602 8.38 43.56 1.51
C GLU A 602 8.08 44.98 0.97
N ASP A 603 6.90 45.21 0.37
CA ASP A 603 6.45 46.50 -0.17
C ASP A 603 5.15 47.01 0.51
N ASP A 604 5.05 48.34 0.67
CA ASP A 604 4.02 49.06 1.43
C ASP A 604 2.61 49.08 0.78
N PHE A 605 1.94 47.93 0.69
CA PHE A 605 0.49 47.88 0.43
C PHE A 605 -0.32 48.13 1.72
N GLU A 606 -0.61 49.40 2.02
CA GLU A 606 -1.37 49.81 3.22
C GLU A 606 -2.90 49.57 3.15
N ASP A 607 -3.46 49.24 1.98
CA ASP A 607 -4.92 49.01 1.84
C ASP A 607 -5.38 47.72 2.55
N GLN A 608 -6.31 47.85 3.50
CA GLN A 608 -7.02 46.69 4.06
C GLN A 608 -7.97 46.08 3.01
N ILE A 609 -7.54 44.97 2.42
CA ILE A 609 -8.40 44.15 1.57
C ILE A 609 -9.42 43.42 2.46
N ASP A 610 -10.66 43.86 2.37
CA ASP A 610 -11.84 43.19 2.94
C ASP A 610 -12.34 42.15 1.93
N VAL A 611 -12.58 40.93 2.39
CA VAL A 611 -12.83 39.73 1.57
C VAL A 611 -14.17 39.11 1.97
N ASP A 612 -15.06 38.92 0.99
CA ASP A 612 -16.29 38.12 1.16
C ASP A 612 -16.07 36.73 0.58
N VAL A 613 -16.43 35.71 1.35
CA VAL A 613 -16.28 34.31 0.96
C VAL A 613 -17.65 33.66 0.77
N ILE A 614 -17.80 32.92 -0.31
CA ILE A 614 -19.01 32.17 -0.66
C ILE A 614 -18.64 30.69 -0.70
N VAL A 615 -19.31 29.84 0.08
CA VAL A 615 -19.15 28.38 0.05
C VAL A 615 -20.30 27.78 -0.76
N GLY A 616 -20.01 27.21 -1.93
CA GLY A 616 -20.97 26.49 -2.76
C GLY A 616 -20.88 24.99 -2.55
N SER A 617 -21.99 24.34 -2.21
CA SER A 617 -22.11 22.88 -2.11
C SER A 617 -23.35 22.35 -2.82
N LEU A 618 -23.32 21.08 -3.24
CA LEU A 618 -24.47 20.41 -3.86
C LEU A 618 -25.70 20.40 -2.92
N TYR A 619 -25.47 20.34 -1.60
CA TYR A 619 -26.48 20.47 -0.56
C TYR A 619 -26.27 21.76 0.23
N LEU A 620 -27.33 22.57 0.36
CA LEU A 620 -27.28 23.87 1.03
C LEU A 620 -26.75 23.76 2.47
N LYS A 621 -27.28 22.78 3.22
CA LYS A 621 -27.01 22.58 4.65
C LYS A 621 -25.52 22.34 4.94
N ASP A 622 -24.80 21.66 4.05
CA ASP A 622 -23.37 21.42 4.24
C ASP A 622 -22.59 22.73 4.14
N ALA A 623 -22.96 23.60 3.20
CA ALA A 623 -22.40 24.93 3.08
C ALA A 623 -22.79 25.80 4.29
N GLU A 624 -24.05 25.77 4.74
CA GLU A 624 -24.51 26.48 5.94
C GLU A 624 -23.75 26.07 7.20
N GLN A 625 -23.52 24.77 7.39
CA GLN A 625 -22.76 24.24 8.53
C GLN A 625 -21.27 24.61 8.47
N ILE A 626 -20.67 24.64 7.27
CA ILE A 626 -19.27 25.05 7.08
C ILE A 626 -19.05 26.55 7.37
N VAL A 627 -20.08 27.40 7.22
CA VAL A 627 -19.97 28.85 7.49
C VAL A 627 -20.49 29.26 8.87
N GLU A 628 -21.03 28.34 9.67
CA GLU A 628 -21.66 28.66 10.95
C GLU A 628 -20.63 29.28 11.94
N GLY A 629 -20.82 30.56 12.25
CA GLY A 629 -19.97 31.31 13.16
C GLY A 629 -18.80 32.06 12.52
N ILE A 630 -18.54 31.91 11.22
CA ILE A 630 -17.47 32.64 10.52
C ILE A 630 -17.99 33.99 9.99
N PRO A 631 -17.37 35.14 10.34
CA PRO A 631 -17.76 36.44 9.79
C PRO A 631 -17.39 36.57 8.30
N ASN A 632 -18.19 37.30 7.53
CA ASN A 632 -18.01 37.54 6.08
C ASN A 632 -17.98 36.28 5.20
N VAL A 633 -18.53 35.15 5.67
CA VAL A 633 -18.68 33.91 4.88
C VAL A 633 -20.16 33.58 4.70
N THR A 634 -20.57 33.12 3.51
CA THR A 634 -21.95 32.76 3.19
C THR A 634 -22.07 31.41 2.50
N GLY A 635 -22.97 30.55 2.96
CA GLY A 635 -23.25 29.25 2.35
C GLY A 635 -24.31 29.36 1.25
N ILE A 636 -24.11 28.68 0.12
CA ILE A 636 -25.09 28.56 -0.97
C ILE A 636 -25.18 27.13 -1.50
N GLN A 637 -26.36 26.78 -2.02
CA GLN A 637 -26.49 25.60 -2.86
C GLN A 637 -25.99 25.91 -4.28
N LEU A 638 -25.13 25.04 -4.79
CA LEU A 638 -24.59 25.12 -6.15
C LEU A 638 -24.19 23.71 -6.63
N ASP A 639 -24.94 23.21 -7.61
CA ASP A 639 -24.51 22.09 -8.46
C ASP A 639 -23.60 22.64 -9.56
N VAL A 640 -22.40 22.05 -9.73
CA VAL A 640 -21.45 22.47 -10.77
C VAL A 640 -21.76 21.87 -12.15
N THR A 641 -22.68 20.90 -12.23
CA THR A 641 -23.17 20.38 -13.52
C THR A 641 -24.22 21.30 -14.14
N ASP A 642 -24.91 22.14 -13.34
CA ASP A 642 -25.72 23.26 -13.82
C ASP A 642 -24.82 24.43 -14.25
N ASN A 643 -24.35 24.36 -15.50
CA ASN A 643 -23.57 25.41 -16.14
C ASN A 643 -24.21 26.81 -16.04
N ALA A 644 -25.54 26.93 -16.05
CA ALA A 644 -26.20 28.23 -16.00
C ALA A 644 -26.08 28.88 -14.61
N ASN A 645 -26.24 28.11 -13.54
CA ASN A 645 -25.96 28.62 -12.19
C ASN A 645 -24.46 28.71 -11.89
N LEU A 646 -23.61 27.80 -12.38
CA LEU A 646 -22.17 27.86 -12.20
C LEU A 646 -21.57 29.14 -12.79
N PHE A 647 -21.82 29.43 -14.07
CA PHE A 647 -21.32 30.66 -14.71
C PHE A 647 -21.87 31.92 -14.02
N LYS A 648 -23.14 31.89 -13.58
CA LYS A 648 -23.75 32.98 -12.83
C LYS A 648 -23.02 33.24 -11.51
N ARG A 649 -22.64 32.21 -10.75
CA ARG A 649 -21.88 32.38 -9.49
C ARG A 649 -20.42 32.77 -9.73
N ILE A 650 -19.74 32.15 -10.69
CA ILE A 650 -18.34 32.50 -11.03
C ILE A 650 -18.23 33.94 -11.53
N SER A 651 -19.22 34.46 -12.26
CA SER A 651 -19.17 35.87 -12.72
C SER A 651 -19.24 36.90 -11.58
N GLN A 652 -19.74 36.51 -10.40
CA GLN A 652 -19.91 37.35 -9.21
C GLN A 652 -18.70 37.39 -8.27
N VAL A 653 -17.67 36.55 -8.50
CA VAL A 653 -16.45 36.47 -7.66
C VAL A 653 -15.20 36.76 -8.46
N ASP A 654 -14.08 37.08 -7.82
CA ASP A 654 -12.80 37.36 -8.48
C ASP A 654 -11.88 36.13 -8.52
N VAL A 655 -11.96 35.28 -7.48
CA VAL A 655 -11.24 34.00 -7.37
C VAL A 655 -12.22 32.87 -7.09
N VAL A 656 -12.00 31.72 -7.70
CA VAL A 656 -12.69 30.45 -7.41
C VAL A 656 -11.68 29.49 -6.78
N ILE A 657 -12.09 28.73 -5.76
CA ILE A 657 -11.30 27.68 -5.11
C ILE A 657 -12.09 26.38 -5.22
N SER A 658 -11.58 25.38 -5.93
CA SER A 658 -12.26 24.10 -6.12
C SER A 658 -11.68 23.02 -5.20
N LEU A 659 -12.47 22.65 -4.19
CA LEU A 659 -12.24 21.55 -3.26
C LEU A 659 -13.10 20.32 -3.63
N LEU A 660 -13.55 20.27 -4.88
CA LEU A 660 -14.35 19.18 -5.47
C LEU A 660 -13.47 17.99 -5.91
N PRO A 661 -14.06 16.83 -6.23
CA PRO A 661 -13.34 15.74 -6.87
C PRO A 661 -12.68 16.15 -8.21
N PRO A 662 -11.56 15.51 -8.61
CA PRO A 662 -10.79 15.91 -9.79
C PRO A 662 -11.62 16.06 -11.09
N SER A 663 -12.57 15.14 -11.32
CA SER A 663 -13.45 15.13 -12.49
C SER A 663 -14.31 16.39 -12.65
N CYS A 664 -14.54 17.15 -11.57
CA CYS A 664 -15.30 18.40 -11.60
C CYS A 664 -14.45 19.62 -11.97
N HIS A 665 -13.12 19.58 -11.82
CA HIS A 665 -12.27 20.76 -11.97
C HIS A 665 -12.25 21.30 -13.41
N ILE A 666 -12.30 20.42 -14.43
CA ILE A 666 -12.27 20.83 -15.84
C ILE A 666 -13.46 21.74 -16.20
N ILE A 667 -14.65 21.45 -15.66
CA ILE A 667 -15.88 22.22 -15.86
C ILE A 667 -15.74 23.62 -15.21
N VAL A 668 -15.18 23.67 -14.00
CA VAL A 668 -14.90 24.92 -13.29
C VAL A 668 -13.83 25.73 -14.01
N ALA A 669 -12.80 25.09 -14.56
CA ALA A 669 -11.70 25.75 -15.26
C ALA A 669 -12.12 26.39 -16.59
N ASP A 670 -12.83 25.66 -17.47
CA ASP A 670 -13.34 26.26 -18.72
C ASP A 670 -14.35 27.39 -18.43
N ALA A 671 -15.10 27.34 -17.32
CA ALA A 671 -15.96 28.45 -16.88
C ALA A 671 -15.16 29.67 -16.37
N CYS A 672 -14.10 29.45 -15.57
CA CYS A 672 -13.21 30.52 -15.11
C CYS A 672 -12.46 31.20 -16.27
N ILE A 673 -11.98 30.43 -17.26
CA ILE A 673 -11.33 30.94 -18.47
C ILE A 673 -12.28 31.85 -19.26
N GLN A 674 -13.51 31.39 -19.52
CA GLN A 674 -14.52 32.17 -20.27
C GLN A 674 -14.93 33.46 -19.56
N LEU A 675 -15.01 33.43 -18.23
CA LEU A 675 -15.39 34.58 -17.40
C LEU A 675 -14.20 35.44 -16.93
N LYS A 676 -12.97 35.07 -17.34
CA LYS A 676 -11.69 35.70 -16.95
C LYS A 676 -11.55 35.86 -15.42
N LYS A 677 -11.80 34.77 -14.68
CA LYS A 677 -11.64 34.67 -13.23
C LYS A 677 -10.49 33.75 -12.85
N HIS A 678 -9.82 34.02 -11.74
CA HIS A 678 -8.72 33.16 -11.27
C HIS A 678 -9.26 31.89 -10.61
N LEU A 679 -8.51 30.78 -10.73
CA LEU A 679 -8.88 29.48 -10.16
C LEU A 679 -7.74 28.93 -9.30
N VAL A 680 -8.10 28.37 -8.15
CA VAL A 680 -7.26 27.49 -7.33
C VAL A 680 -7.93 26.13 -7.23
N THR A 681 -7.20 25.01 -7.28
CA THR A 681 -7.74 23.67 -7.02
C THR A 681 -6.84 22.89 -6.07
N ALA A 682 -7.44 21.99 -5.28
CA ALA A 682 -6.71 21.14 -4.34
C ALA A 682 -6.18 19.82 -4.94
N SER A 683 -6.40 19.58 -6.24
CA SER A 683 -6.02 18.32 -6.93
C SER A 683 -4.90 18.49 -7.94
N TYR A 684 -4.25 17.37 -8.26
CA TYR A 684 -3.23 17.24 -9.30
C TYR A 684 -3.68 17.71 -10.69
N VAL A 685 -2.76 18.32 -11.44
CA VAL A 685 -3.01 18.76 -12.82
C VAL A 685 -2.93 17.57 -13.78
N ASP A 686 -4.09 17.04 -14.17
CA ASP A 686 -4.17 15.99 -15.19
C ASP A 686 -3.98 16.51 -16.63
N SER A 687 -3.96 15.59 -17.60
CA SER A 687 -3.77 15.94 -19.02
C SER A 687 -4.91 16.78 -19.62
N SER A 688 -6.11 16.75 -19.05
CA SER A 688 -7.24 17.59 -19.50
C SER A 688 -7.10 19.02 -18.99
N MET A 689 -6.73 19.19 -17.71
CA MET A 689 -6.42 20.51 -17.13
C MET A 689 -5.18 21.14 -17.80
N SER A 690 -4.16 20.33 -18.11
CA SER A 690 -2.95 20.80 -18.81
C SER A 690 -3.25 21.37 -20.22
N MET A 691 -4.26 20.86 -20.93
CA MET A 691 -4.68 21.39 -22.24
C MET A 691 -5.35 22.77 -22.17
N LEU A 692 -5.59 23.31 -20.98
CA LEU A 692 -6.17 24.65 -20.79
C LEU A 692 -5.12 25.76 -20.60
N ASP A 693 -3.84 25.42 -20.47
CA ASP A 693 -2.73 26.35 -20.14
C ASP A 693 -2.66 27.55 -21.11
N ASP A 694 -2.62 27.31 -22.43
CA ASP A 694 -2.59 28.40 -23.42
C ASP A 694 -3.90 29.22 -23.45
N LYS A 695 -5.06 28.58 -23.24
CA LYS A 695 -6.34 29.30 -23.11
C LYS A 695 -6.34 30.23 -21.89
N ALA A 696 -5.74 29.81 -20.77
CA ALA A 696 -5.65 30.59 -19.54
C ALA A 696 -4.73 31.81 -19.72
N LYS A 697 -3.60 31.64 -20.43
CA LYS A 697 -2.71 32.75 -20.85
C LYS A 697 -3.44 33.75 -21.75
N ASP A 698 -4.13 33.30 -22.79
CA ASP A 698 -4.91 34.15 -23.70
C ASP A 698 -6.10 34.84 -23.01
N ALA A 699 -6.71 34.17 -22.03
CA ALA A 699 -7.72 34.77 -21.15
C ALA A 699 -7.11 35.82 -20.18
N GLY A 700 -5.81 35.70 -19.85
CA GLY A 700 -5.11 36.57 -18.92
C GLY A 700 -5.31 36.19 -17.45
N ILE A 701 -5.50 34.90 -17.16
CA ILE A 701 -5.78 34.41 -15.80
C ILE A 701 -4.74 33.41 -15.29
N THR A 702 -4.42 33.54 -14.00
CA THR A 702 -3.75 32.49 -13.22
C THR A 702 -4.71 31.34 -12.89
N ILE A 703 -4.25 30.11 -13.07
CA ILE A 703 -4.84 28.88 -12.51
C ILE A 703 -3.76 28.19 -11.67
N LEU A 704 -4.06 27.83 -10.42
CA LEU A 704 -3.15 27.16 -9.48
C LEU A 704 -3.72 25.79 -9.09
N GLY A 705 -3.11 24.70 -9.54
CA GLY A 705 -3.46 23.35 -9.08
C GLY A 705 -2.71 22.95 -7.81
N GLU A 706 -3.00 21.74 -7.30
CA GLU A 706 -2.23 21.05 -6.24
C GLU A 706 -2.20 21.74 -4.86
N MET A 707 -3.08 22.71 -4.61
CA MET A 707 -3.09 23.51 -3.37
C MET A 707 -3.87 22.85 -2.22
N GLY A 708 -3.46 21.64 -1.80
CA GLY A 708 -3.76 21.11 -0.46
C GLY A 708 -4.12 19.63 -0.35
N LEU A 709 -3.14 18.74 -0.14
CA LEU A 709 -3.35 17.31 0.13
C LEU A 709 -2.52 16.77 1.32
N ASP A 710 -2.87 15.55 1.76
CA ASP A 710 -2.21 14.63 2.70
C ASP A 710 -1.82 15.12 4.11
N PRO A 711 -2.73 15.01 5.10
CA PRO A 711 -2.37 14.87 6.51
C PRO A 711 -1.79 13.46 6.77
N GLY A 712 -0.59 13.20 6.24
CA GLY A 712 0.08 11.89 6.23
C GLY A 712 1.53 11.88 6.73
N ILE A 713 2.01 13.00 7.29
CA ILE A 713 3.32 13.14 7.98
C ILE A 713 3.23 12.52 9.38
#